data_AF-A0A180EUX8-F1
#
_entry.id   AF-A0A180EUX8-F1
#
_cell.length_a   1.000
_cell.length_b   1.000
_cell.length_c   1.000
_cell.angle_alpha   90.00
_cell.angle_beta   90.00
_cell.angle_gamma   90.00
#
_symmetry.space_group_name_H-M   'P 1'
#
loop_
_entity.id
_entity.type
_entity.pdbx_description
1 polymer ?
#
loop_
_entity_poly.entity_id
_entity_poly.type
_entity_poly.pdbx_seq_one_letter_code
_entity_poly.pdbx_strand_id
1 'polypeptide(L)'
;MAFLLLTSACTPPPQVANTEKDAPPRRSVRRGLYQSATHRFIYCVDQDKDAAELVNLLHQIASSQPQGKRIEVISCAGISTDSLASGHISIIGNQLPLGAASVLQLGGKGAVFDQSKTLAPEDVLLLPYYRNPWNNGRSSAGIYYSASLPRLVEVLREEMASRDNGFFYAPWAFEIHQPAGGRVYGSFKDSTWNFDAEAEITLSNATDPLVSDGDFQLFAMDGYEAGADTTLLKQTLAYVAAQVRRTFGSECGGNTEVRLYPNLERIGLRTGSMQPAQYDEARGILHLVAPFFTEQTLIFEPEIWRVYTEGCLKQVLTADQSAALVAFAQEKAGKNSLQTSIYNQLQDRALQYATTNVAKQPYPQRADHRSTNAIRMRALARVRGTDGMAYADLLRSVPADEQVFPTQLIPEASDLKKLGPTPPLPNILAGMTFAHEGYRIHNGYGGTKVGPSLDSLAKLGVNALSVVPYTFQRHAERTAGFHISQSAGGENDAATIHSLREAKRRGWYTLLKPQIWVGDGWPGSINVKDNEDANQWFENYGYWIMHYALMAEAEQVDGLVIGTELVRMTLGYPDAWRRLIADIRKVYSGHLTYAANWGEEFEQLTFWEDLDIIGLNSYYPLSDQDKPSDEELLTGAREWVTMATSLAQRTGKPIWLTETGYRSVSQAWKNPHAETNGRPQSDEDQARCYRALTQALRENPGFTGVFIWKWPSYLGYEGGRGREATGFTPGGKSAAMELEKFYRTWLD
;
A
#
# COMPACT_ATOMS: atom_id res chain seq x y z
N MET A 1 36.07 -58.04 -60.03
CA MET A 1 36.93 -57.73 -58.86
C MET A 1 37.62 -56.40 -59.15
N ALA A 2 37.02 -55.31 -58.65
CA ALA A 2 37.31 -53.86 -58.75
C ALA A 2 35.91 -53.19 -58.67
N PHE A 3 35.61 -52.11 -57.95
CA PHE A 3 36.33 -50.85 -57.79
C PHE A 3 35.57 -50.00 -56.72
N LEU A 4 36.26 -48.98 -56.20
CA LEU A 4 35.75 -47.68 -55.69
C LEU A 4 35.13 -47.57 -54.27
N LEU A 5 35.94 -46.95 -53.41
CA LEU A 5 35.56 -46.12 -52.26
C LEU A 5 34.74 -44.91 -52.72
N LEU A 6 33.59 -44.67 -52.08
CA LEU A 6 32.88 -43.39 -52.09
C LEU A 6 32.57 -42.99 -50.64
N THR A 7 33.20 -41.89 -50.23
CA THR A 7 32.90 -41.13 -49.03
C THR A 7 31.55 -40.43 -49.20
N SER A 8 30.62 -40.64 -48.27
CA SER A 8 29.47 -39.74 -48.09
C SER A 8 29.59 -39.09 -46.72
N ALA A 9 29.57 -37.77 -46.74
CA ALA A 9 29.64 -36.91 -45.57
C ALA A 9 28.35 -37.09 -44.74
N CYS A 10 28.48 -37.54 -43.50
CA CYS A 10 27.43 -37.35 -42.50
C CYS A 10 27.42 -35.87 -42.12
N THR A 11 26.37 -35.17 -42.55
CA THR A 11 25.97 -33.89 -41.99
C THR A 11 25.78 -34.05 -40.47
N PRO A 12 26.36 -33.16 -39.62
CA PRO A 12 26.01 -33.14 -38.22
C PRO A 12 24.51 -32.83 -38.07
N PRO A 13 23.83 -33.35 -37.03
CA PRO A 13 22.46 -32.94 -36.75
C PRO A 13 22.41 -31.42 -36.63
N PRO A 14 21.33 -30.76 -37.12
CA PRO A 14 21.25 -29.32 -37.07
C PRO A 14 21.45 -28.86 -35.63
N GLN A 15 22.45 -28.01 -35.41
CA GLN A 15 22.58 -27.26 -34.17
C GLN A 15 21.23 -26.61 -33.89
N VAL A 16 20.63 -26.94 -32.75
CA VAL A 16 19.45 -26.26 -32.24
C VAL A 16 19.80 -24.78 -32.17
N ALA A 17 19.27 -24.00 -33.10
CA ALA A 17 19.45 -22.56 -33.12
C ALA A 17 19.01 -22.00 -31.76
N ASN A 18 19.78 -21.07 -31.21
CA ASN A 18 19.41 -20.33 -30.00
C ASN A 18 18.07 -19.61 -30.24
N THR A 19 16.97 -20.23 -29.80
CA THR A 19 15.57 -19.78 -30.00
C THR A 19 15.14 -18.69 -29.03
N GLU A 20 16.02 -18.18 -28.16
CA GLU A 20 15.68 -17.12 -27.21
C GLU A 20 15.29 -15.79 -27.88
N LYS A 21 15.71 -15.53 -29.13
CA LYS A 21 15.41 -14.27 -29.82
C LYS A 21 13.98 -14.14 -30.37
N ASP A 22 13.23 -15.23 -30.50
CA ASP A 22 11.89 -15.24 -31.12
C ASP A 22 10.72 -15.45 -30.13
N ALA A 23 10.99 -15.59 -28.83
CA ALA A 23 9.96 -15.77 -27.82
C ALA A 23 9.28 -14.42 -27.48
N PRO A 24 7.93 -14.36 -27.40
CA PRO A 24 7.25 -13.13 -27.03
C PRO A 24 7.63 -12.68 -25.60
N PRO A 25 7.70 -11.37 -25.32
CA PRO A 25 8.01 -10.88 -23.98
C PRO A 25 7.04 -11.46 -22.94
N ARG A 26 7.54 -11.86 -21.76
CA ARG A 26 6.74 -12.43 -20.64
C ARG A 26 5.44 -11.67 -20.38
N ARG A 27 5.50 -10.33 -20.42
CA ARG A 27 4.35 -9.45 -20.21
C ARG A 27 3.26 -9.63 -21.27
N SER A 28 3.64 -9.83 -22.54
CA SER A 28 2.71 -10.10 -23.63
C SER A 28 1.97 -11.41 -23.38
N VAL A 29 2.72 -12.46 -23.03
CA VAL A 29 2.18 -13.79 -22.70
C VAL A 29 1.21 -13.72 -21.51
N ARG A 30 1.60 -13.04 -20.42
CA ARG A 30 0.77 -12.84 -19.23
C ARG A 30 -0.49 -12.02 -19.53
N ARG A 31 -0.40 -10.99 -20.39
CA ARG A 31 -1.58 -10.22 -20.82
C ARG A 31 -2.56 -11.07 -21.62
N GLY A 32 -2.05 -11.93 -22.51
CA GLY A 32 -2.87 -12.91 -23.23
C GLY A 32 -3.69 -13.78 -22.27
N LEU A 33 -3.08 -14.25 -21.17
CA LEU A 33 -3.76 -15.08 -20.16
C LEU A 33 -4.95 -14.35 -19.55
N TYR A 34 -4.77 -13.09 -19.17
CA TYR A 34 -5.81 -12.28 -18.56
C TYR A 34 -6.93 -11.93 -19.53
N GLN A 35 -6.59 -11.65 -20.79
CA GLN A 35 -7.55 -11.32 -21.84
C GLN A 35 -8.29 -12.54 -22.41
N SER A 36 -7.79 -13.75 -22.17
CA SER A 36 -8.43 -14.96 -22.69
C SER A 36 -9.83 -15.16 -22.11
N ALA A 37 -10.79 -15.36 -23.01
CA ALA A 37 -12.17 -15.72 -22.69
C ALA A 37 -12.32 -17.19 -22.29
N THR A 38 -11.39 -18.06 -22.73
CA THR A 38 -11.42 -19.51 -22.44
C THR A 38 -10.13 -19.94 -21.76
N HIS A 39 -10.26 -20.66 -20.65
CA HIS A 39 -9.17 -21.31 -19.92
C HIS A 39 -9.42 -22.83 -19.89
N ARG A 40 -8.35 -23.63 -19.98
CA ARG A 40 -8.46 -25.10 -19.88
C ARG A 40 -7.80 -25.60 -18.61
N PHE A 41 -8.58 -26.28 -17.77
CA PHE A 41 -8.09 -26.99 -16.60
C PHE A 41 -7.86 -28.45 -16.98
N ILE A 42 -6.59 -28.85 -16.98
CA ILE A 42 -6.15 -30.18 -17.34
C ILE A 42 -5.81 -30.90 -16.04
N TYR A 43 -6.63 -31.87 -15.64
CA TYR A 43 -6.37 -32.62 -14.41
C TYR A 43 -5.55 -33.88 -14.72
N CYS A 44 -4.38 -34.00 -14.09
CA CYS A 44 -3.44 -35.12 -14.22
C CYS A 44 -3.30 -35.80 -12.86
N VAL A 45 -3.92 -36.97 -12.72
CA VAL A 45 -4.07 -37.71 -11.46
C VAL A 45 -3.81 -39.20 -11.66
N ASP A 46 -3.35 -39.90 -10.61
CA ASP A 46 -3.43 -41.35 -10.51
C ASP A 46 -4.88 -41.81 -10.27
N GLN A 47 -5.18 -43.07 -10.59
CA GLN A 47 -6.55 -43.60 -10.54
C GLN A 47 -6.96 -43.97 -9.10
N ASP A 48 -7.25 -42.97 -8.26
CA ASP A 48 -7.66 -43.14 -6.85
C ASP A 48 -8.91 -42.33 -6.48
N LYS A 49 -9.52 -42.61 -5.31
CA LYS A 49 -10.72 -41.91 -4.81
C LYS A 49 -10.50 -40.40 -4.60
N ASP A 50 -9.28 -40.00 -4.23
CA ASP A 50 -8.94 -38.61 -3.96
C ASP A 50 -8.92 -37.75 -5.24
N ALA A 51 -8.78 -38.38 -6.41
CA ALA A 51 -8.94 -37.72 -7.70
C ALA A 51 -10.37 -37.22 -7.95
N ALA A 52 -11.39 -37.92 -7.42
CA ALA A 52 -12.78 -37.54 -7.63
C ALA A 52 -13.12 -36.20 -6.95
N GLU A 53 -12.57 -35.94 -5.76
CA GLU A 53 -12.82 -34.66 -5.07
C GLU A 53 -12.20 -33.49 -5.83
N LEU A 54 -10.97 -33.63 -6.32
CA LEU A 54 -10.33 -32.62 -7.16
C LEU A 54 -11.14 -32.36 -8.42
N VAL A 55 -11.53 -33.40 -9.16
CA VAL A 55 -12.32 -33.27 -10.39
C VAL A 55 -13.66 -32.57 -10.13
N ASN A 56 -14.34 -32.93 -9.04
CA ASN A 56 -15.58 -32.27 -8.63
C ASN A 56 -15.36 -30.78 -8.32
N LEU A 57 -14.30 -30.42 -7.59
CA LEU A 57 -13.94 -29.03 -7.33
C LEU A 57 -13.69 -28.26 -8.64
N LEU A 58 -12.95 -28.83 -9.58
CA LEU A 58 -12.67 -28.17 -10.87
C LEU A 58 -13.93 -27.95 -11.70
N HIS A 59 -14.86 -28.92 -11.73
CA HIS A 59 -16.16 -28.75 -12.39
C HIS A 59 -17.05 -27.72 -11.68
N GLN A 60 -17.02 -27.68 -10.34
CA GLN A 60 -17.71 -26.65 -9.56
C GLN A 60 -17.19 -25.26 -9.94
N ILE A 61 -15.86 -25.07 -10.00
CA ILE A 61 -15.23 -23.81 -10.43
C ILE A 61 -15.61 -23.47 -11.87
N ALA A 62 -15.59 -24.44 -12.78
CA ALA A 62 -15.95 -24.21 -14.17
C ALA A 62 -17.42 -23.78 -14.34
N SER A 63 -18.32 -24.35 -13.52
CA SER A 63 -19.75 -24.02 -13.55
C SER A 63 -20.05 -22.61 -13.08
N SER A 64 -19.24 -22.04 -12.18
CA SER A 64 -19.45 -20.68 -11.66
C SER A 64 -18.97 -19.58 -12.61
N GLN A 65 -18.32 -19.93 -13.73
CA GLN A 65 -17.77 -18.99 -14.74
C GLN A 65 -17.08 -17.77 -14.11
N PRO A 66 -16.06 -17.97 -13.25
CA PRO A 66 -15.44 -16.89 -12.52
C PRO A 66 -14.90 -15.83 -13.49
N GLN A 67 -15.17 -14.55 -13.19
CA GLN A 67 -14.73 -13.40 -14.00
C GLN A 67 -15.23 -13.44 -15.46
N GLY A 68 -16.34 -14.14 -15.73
CA GLY A 68 -16.89 -14.29 -17.08
C GLY A 68 -16.02 -15.16 -18.00
N LYS A 69 -15.07 -15.92 -17.45
CA LYS A 69 -14.22 -16.84 -18.20
C LYS A 69 -14.93 -18.20 -18.36
N ARG A 70 -14.93 -18.73 -19.57
CA ARG A 70 -15.32 -20.11 -19.85
C ARG A 70 -14.17 -21.04 -19.46
N ILE A 71 -14.45 -22.04 -18.62
CA ILE A 71 -13.44 -23.01 -18.20
C ILE A 71 -13.81 -24.38 -18.75
N GLU A 72 -12.87 -25.01 -19.46
CA GLU A 72 -12.98 -26.38 -19.94
C GLU A 72 -12.18 -27.29 -19.01
N VAL A 73 -12.82 -28.29 -18.40
CA VAL A 73 -12.15 -29.28 -17.54
C VAL A 73 -11.89 -30.54 -18.36
N ILE A 74 -10.63 -30.94 -18.48
CA ILE A 74 -10.15 -31.98 -19.41
C ILE A 74 -9.24 -32.95 -18.67
N SER A 75 -9.39 -34.26 -18.92
CA SER A 75 -8.49 -35.27 -18.38
C SER A 75 -7.14 -35.30 -19.11
N CYS A 76 -6.07 -35.49 -18.36
CA CYS A 76 -4.71 -35.69 -18.89
C CYS A 76 -4.57 -37.00 -19.69
N ALA A 77 -5.40 -38.02 -19.40
CA ALA A 77 -5.30 -39.36 -19.98
C ALA A 77 -5.57 -39.44 -21.50
N GLY A 78 -5.98 -38.34 -22.14
CA GLY A 78 -6.31 -38.31 -23.57
C GLY A 78 -6.01 -36.99 -24.28
N ILE A 79 -5.17 -36.12 -23.72
CA ILE A 79 -4.86 -34.81 -24.31
C ILE A 79 -3.65 -34.91 -25.27
N SER A 80 -3.78 -34.35 -26.48
CA SER A 80 -2.67 -34.29 -27.44
C SER A 80 -1.69 -33.16 -27.12
N THR A 81 -0.46 -33.26 -27.62
CA THR A 81 0.54 -32.17 -27.55
C THR A 81 0.03 -30.89 -28.21
N ASP A 82 -0.73 -30.99 -29.30
CA ASP A 82 -1.33 -29.84 -29.98
C ASP A 82 -2.37 -29.13 -29.11
N SER A 83 -3.14 -29.90 -28.32
CA SER A 83 -4.06 -29.34 -27.33
C SER A 83 -3.34 -28.64 -26.17
N LEU A 84 -2.19 -29.19 -25.72
CA LEU A 84 -1.31 -28.55 -24.72
C LEU A 84 -0.62 -27.29 -25.28
N ALA A 85 -0.37 -27.24 -26.59
CA ALA A 85 0.21 -26.08 -27.26
C ALA A 85 -0.81 -24.94 -27.47
N SER A 86 -2.11 -25.24 -27.38
CA SER A 86 -3.20 -24.33 -27.71
C SER A 86 -3.77 -23.58 -26.50
N GLY A 87 -3.81 -22.25 -26.58
CA GLY A 87 -4.46 -21.40 -25.60
C GLY A 87 -3.74 -21.33 -24.25
N HIS A 88 -4.49 -20.95 -23.22
CA HIS A 88 -4.02 -20.87 -21.83
C HIS A 88 -4.49 -22.08 -21.05
N ILE A 89 -3.54 -22.82 -20.50
CA ILE A 89 -3.79 -24.08 -19.81
C ILE A 89 -3.38 -23.98 -18.34
N SER A 90 -4.03 -24.73 -17.48
CA SER A 90 -3.64 -24.97 -16.08
C SER A 90 -3.59 -26.48 -15.86
N ILE A 91 -2.43 -27.01 -15.52
CA ILE A 91 -2.22 -28.42 -15.21
C ILE A 91 -2.38 -28.59 -13.70
N ILE A 92 -3.26 -29.49 -13.27
CA ILE A 92 -3.68 -29.61 -11.88
C ILE A 92 -3.66 -31.08 -11.44
N GLY A 93 -2.98 -31.40 -10.34
CA GLY A 93 -2.99 -32.75 -9.75
C GLY A 93 -1.63 -33.21 -9.25
N ASN A 94 -1.45 -34.53 -9.14
CA ASN A 94 -0.23 -35.17 -8.64
C ASN A 94 0.62 -35.82 -9.74
N GLN A 95 0.20 -35.69 -11.01
CA GLN A 95 0.93 -36.12 -12.20
C GLN A 95 1.14 -34.94 -13.17
N LEU A 96 1.96 -35.14 -14.20
CA LEU A 96 2.20 -34.16 -15.26
C LEU A 96 2.15 -34.82 -16.65
N PRO A 97 1.74 -34.09 -17.70
CA PRO A 97 1.85 -34.60 -19.07
C PRO A 97 3.31 -34.69 -19.51
N LEU A 98 3.57 -35.56 -20.49
CA LEU A 98 4.91 -35.73 -21.08
C LEU A 98 5.47 -34.37 -21.57
N GLY A 99 6.74 -34.08 -21.26
CA GLY A 99 7.42 -32.82 -21.60
C GLY A 99 7.47 -31.77 -20.48
N ALA A 100 6.76 -31.98 -19.35
CA ALA A 100 6.75 -31.06 -18.22
C ALA A 100 8.03 -31.06 -17.36
N ALA A 101 8.95 -32.02 -17.57
CA ALA A 101 10.17 -32.19 -16.77
C ALA A 101 11.10 -30.96 -16.76
N SER A 102 10.96 -30.06 -17.74
CA SER A 102 11.68 -28.78 -17.78
C SER A 102 11.16 -27.74 -16.78
N VAL A 103 9.99 -27.97 -16.18
CA VAL A 103 9.36 -27.07 -15.20
C VAL A 103 9.31 -27.72 -13.82
N LEU A 104 8.91 -29.00 -13.74
CA LEU A 104 8.80 -29.75 -12.50
C LEU A 104 9.23 -31.21 -12.74
N GLN A 105 10.23 -31.67 -11.99
CA GLN A 105 10.75 -33.04 -12.10
C GLN A 105 10.10 -33.93 -11.04
N LEU A 106 9.36 -34.95 -11.47
CA LEU A 106 8.73 -35.92 -10.56
C LEU A 106 9.72 -37.06 -10.23
N GLY A 107 9.80 -37.47 -8.96
CA GLY A 107 10.64 -38.57 -8.50
C GLY A 107 9.98 -39.42 -7.41
N GLY A 108 10.58 -40.56 -7.04
CA GLY A 108 9.95 -41.57 -6.17
C GLY A 108 9.65 -41.18 -4.72
N LYS A 109 10.02 -39.97 -4.26
CA LYS A 109 9.75 -39.45 -2.90
C LYS A 109 9.22 -38.01 -2.88
N GLY A 110 8.85 -37.43 -4.04
CA GLY A 110 8.40 -36.03 -4.15
C GLY A 110 8.73 -35.43 -5.52
N ALA A 111 8.66 -34.10 -5.64
CA ALA A 111 8.99 -33.38 -6.87
C ALA A 111 10.07 -32.33 -6.64
N VAL A 112 10.88 -32.05 -7.65
CA VAL A 112 11.90 -30.99 -7.64
C VAL A 112 11.49 -29.89 -8.61
N PHE A 113 11.23 -28.71 -8.06
CA PHE A 113 10.90 -27.49 -8.76
C PHE A 113 12.14 -26.59 -8.89
N ASP A 114 12.26 -25.85 -10.00
CA ASP A 114 13.35 -24.88 -10.20
C ASP A 114 14.76 -25.46 -9.96
N GLN A 115 14.95 -26.73 -10.36
CA GLN A 115 16.18 -27.53 -10.24
C GLN A 115 16.74 -27.74 -8.82
N SER A 116 16.17 -27.10 -7.81
CA SER A 116 16.77 -26.98 -6.47
C SER A 116 15.77 -27.12 -5.33
N LYS A 117 14.48 -26.89 -5.56
CA LYS A 117 13.45 -26.86 -4.53
C LYS A 117 12.76 -28.21 -4.46
N THR A 118 13.06 -28.99 -3.42
CA THR A 118 12.39 -30.27 -3.17
C THR A 118 11.06 -30.01 -2.47
N LEU A 119 9.96 -30.45 -3.06
CA LEU A 119 8.62 -30.40 -2.49
C LEU A 119 8.38 -31.64 -1.62
N ALA A 120 8.01 -31.43 -0.37
CA ALA A 120 7.55 -32.50 0.51
C ALA A 120 6.19 -33.07 0.04
N PRO A 121 5.77 -34.27 0.48
CA PRO A 121 4.53 -34.88 0.01
C PRO A 121 3.26 -34.03 0.22
N GLU A 122 3.22 -33.23 1.28
CA GLU A 122 2.10 -32.33 1.61
C GLU A 122 2.32 -30.88 1.14
N ASP A 123 3.40 -30.60 0.41
CA ASP A 123 3.60 -29.27 -0.17
C ASP A 123 2.75 -29.11 -1.43
N VAL A 124 2.10 -27.95 -1.56
CA VAL A 124 1.32 -27.57 -2.74
C VAL A 124 2.05 -26.45 -3.49
N LEU A 125 2.49 -26.74 -4.71
CA LEU A 125 3.04 -25.74 -5.63
C LEU A 125 1.92 -25.11 -6.45
N LEU A 126 1.79 -23.79 -6.35
CA LEU A 126 1.01 -22.96 -7.27
C LEU A 126 1.98 -22.18 -8.17
N LEU A 127 2.07 -22.56 -9.43
CA LEU A 127 2.79 -21.85 -10.49
C LEU A 127 1.75 -21.36 -11.50
N PRO A 128 1.04 -20.26 -11.20
CA PRO A 128 -0.17 -19.85 -11.92
C PRO A 128 0.07 -19.49 -13.38
N TYR A 129 1.27 -19.04 -13.71
CA TYR A 129 1.70 -18.80 -15.09
C TYR A 129 3.21 -18.97 -15.26
N TYR A 130 3.57 -19.82 -16.20
CA TYR A 130 4.95 -20.03 -16.66
C TYR A 130 4.98 -20.11 -18.19
N ARG A 131 6.17 -20.08 -18.80
CA ARG A 131 6.28 -20.25 -20.25
C ARG A 131 5.72 -21.63 -20.61
N ASN A 132 4.80 -21.70 -21.58
CA ASN A 132 4.24 -22.98 -21.99
C ASN A 132 5.32 -23.84 -22.69
N PRO A 133 5.74 -24.98 -22.11
CA PRO A 133 6.79 -25.81 -22.70
C PRO A 133 6.33 -26.54 -23.97
N TRP A 134 5.01 -26.68 -24.21
CA TRP A 134 4.44 -27.34 -25.40
C TRP A 134 4.25 -26.41 -26.60
N ASN A 135 4.53 -25.10 -26.47
CA ASN A 135 4.41 -24.13 -27.57
C ASN A 135 5.56 -23.11 -27.60
N ASN A 136 6.79 -23.54 -27.31
CA ASN A 136 7.98 -22.68 -27.34
C ASN A 136 7.79 -21.33 -26.58
N GLY A 137 7.02 -21.32 -25.50
CA GLY A 137 6.73 -20.11 -24.70
C GLY A 137 5.79 -19.08 -25.35
N ARG A 138 5.11 -19.40 -26.46
CA ARG A 138 4.16 -18.48 -27.12
C ARG A 138 2.86 -18.26 -26.34
N SER A 139 2.52 -19.16 -25.41
CA SER A 139 1.44 -18.98 -24.44
C SER A 139 1.92 -19.29 -23.01
N SER A 140 1.04 -19.14 -22.02
CA SER A 140 1.32 -19.50 -20.62
C SER A 140 0.74 -20.86 -20.26
N ALA A 141 1.44 -21.59 -19.39
CA ALA A 141 0.93 -22.76 -18.70
C ALA A 141 0.97 -22.51 -17.18
N GLY A 142 -0.13 -22.77 -16.49
CA GLY A 142 -0.17 -22.87 -15.03
C GLY A 142 0.10 -24.30 -14.57
N ILE A 143 0.75 -24.49 -13.43
CA ILE A 143 0.97 -25.79 -12.79
C ILE A 143 0.55 -25.69 -11.33
N TYR A 144 -0.37 -26.55 -10.92
CA TYR A 144 -0.93 -26.65 -9.57
C TYR A 144 -0.72 -28.08 -9.10
N TYR A 145 0.35 -28.30 -8.34
CA TYR A 145 0.87 -29.64 -8.05
C TYR A 145 0.98 -29.93 -6.56
N SER A 146 0.65 -31.15 -6.17
CA SER A 146 0.96 -31.73 -4.86
C SER A 146 1.02 -33.25 -4.99
N ALA A 147 1.84 -33.93 -4.20
CA ALA A 147 1.73 -35.39 -4.09
C ALA A 147 0.46 -35.79 -3.31
N SER A 148 0.01 -34.95 -2.37
CA SER A 148 -1.24 -35.07 -1.62
C SER A 148 -2.38 -34.35 -2.33
N LEU A 149 -3.25 -35.11 -3.01
CA LEU A 149 -4.47 -34.57 -3.64
C LEU A 149 -5.43 -33.89 -2.64
N PRO A 150 -5.67 -34.44 -1.43
CA PRO A 150 -6.50 -33.76 -0.44
C PRO A 150 -5.96 -32.37 -0.08
N ARG A 151 -4.63 -32.24 0.11
CA ARG A 151 -4.01 -30.95 0.41
C ARG A 151 -4.09 -29.96 -0.76
N LEU A 152 -3.94 -30.44 -1.99
CA LEU A 152 -4.15 -29.61 -3.18
C LEU A 152 -5.59 -29.09 -3.27
N VAL A 153 -6.58 -29.95 -2.99
CA VAL A 153 -8.00 -29.57 -2.95
C VAL A 153 -8.24 -28.49 -1.89
N GLU A 154 -7.69 -28.67 -0.68
CA GLU A 154 -7.81 -27.71 0.41
C GLU A 154 -7.26 -26.34 0.01
N VAL A 155 -6.02 -26.27 -0.48
CA VAL A 155 -5.38 -25.01 -0.90
C VAL A 155 -6.14 -24.37 -2.07
N LEU A 156 -6.58 -25.15 -3.08
CA LEU A 156 -7.37 -24.60 -4.18
C LEU A 156 -8.72 -24.04 -3.73
N ARG A 157 -9.38 -24.64 -2.74
CA ARG A 157 -10.61 -24.07 -2.15
C ARG A 157 -10.32 -22.74 -1.46
N GLU A 158 -9.23 -22.64 -0.69
CA GLU A 158 -8.82 -21.39 -0.04
C GLU A 158 -8.53 -20.29 -1.07
N GLU A 159 -7.73 -20.59 -2.09
CA GLU A 159 -7.39 -19.64 -3.15
C GLU A 159 -8.61 -19.15 -3.93
N MET A 160 -9.58 -20.04 -4.17
CA MET A 160 -10.82 -19.70 -4.87
C MET A 160 -11.83 -18.95 -3.99
N ALA A 161 -11.78 -19.13 -2.66
CA ALA A 161 -12.58 -18.37 -1.71
C ALA A 161 -12.00 -16.98 -1.41
N SER A 162 -10.72 -16.76 -1.71
CA SER A 162 -10.06 -15.46 -1.53
C SER A 162 -10.73 -14.37 -2.36
N ARG A 163 -10.95 -13.19 -1.76
CA ARG A 163 -11.63 -12.04 -2.41
C ARG A 163 -10.89 -11.53 -3.66
N ASP A 164 -9.60 -11.83 -3.78
CA ASP A 164 -8.73 -11.33 -4.85
C ASP A 164 -8.68 -12.25 -6.10
N ASN A 165 -9.35 -13.42 -6.07
CA ASN A 165 -9.29 -14.43 -7.14
C ASN A 165 -7.85 -14.74 -7.57
N GLY A 166 -6.97 -15.00 -6.57
CA GLY A 166 -5.53 -15.22 -6.74
C GLY A 166 -5.19 -16.22 -7.84
N PHE A 167 -6.03 -17.24 -8.03
CA PHE A 167 -5.90 -18.22 -9.12
C PHE A 167 -5.80 -17.58 -10.52
N PHE A 168 -6.62 -16.56 -10.83
CA PHE A 168 -6.64 -15.93 -12.16
C PHE A 168 -5.79 -14.66 -12.25
N TYR A 169 -5.44 -14.04 -11.12
CA TYR A 169 -4.70 -12.79 -11.05
C TYR A 169 -3.53 -12.86 -10.08
N ALA A 170 -2.80 -13.97 -10.10
CA ALA A 170 -1.72 -14.21 -9.15
C ALA A 170 -0.64 -13.10 -9.18
N PRO A 171 -0.31 -12.54 -8.00
CA PRO A 171 0.71 -11.50 -7.90
C PRO A 171 2.12 -12.07 -7.99
N TRP A 172 2.33 -13.33 -7.59
CA TRP A 172 3.61 -14.01 -7.53
C TRP A 172 3.92 -14.81 -8.80
N ALA A 173 5.19 -15.19 -8.97
CA ALA A 173 5.61 -16.11 -10.02
C ALA A 173 5.21 -17.54 -9.63
N PHE A 174 5.53 -17.94 -8.41
CA PHE A 174 5.08 -19.18 -7.79
C PHE A 174 4.77 -18.97 -6.30
N GLU A 175 4.00 -19.88 -5.75
CA GLU A 175 3.76 -20.03 -4.32
C GLU A 175 3.92 -21.50 -3.93
N ILE A 176 4.54 -21.78 -2.80
CA ILE A 176 4.57 -23.13 -2.22
C ILE A 176 3.86 -23.04 -0.88
N HIS A 177 2.75 -23.76 -0.73
CA HIS A 177 2.01 -23.86 0.52
C HIS A 177 2.46 -25.13 1.24
N GLN A 178 2.92 -24.97 2.46
CA GLN A 178 3.46 -26.05 3.30
C GLN A 178 2.47 -26.39 4.42
N PRO A 179 2.62 -27.56 5.07
CA PRO A 179 1.85 -27.92 6.25
C PRO A 179 1.93 -26.89 7.37
N ALA A 180 0.95 -26.96 8.28
CA ALA A 180 0.74 -26.03 9.38
C ALA A 180 0.56 -24.57 8.95
N GLY A 181 0.57 -24.23 7.66
CA GLY A 181 0.40 -22.89 7.12
C GLY A 181 1.69 -22.19 6.68
N GLY A 182 2.84 -22.87 6.62
CA GLY A 182 4.06 -22.30 6.03
C GLY A 182 3.86 -21.92 4.56
N ARG A 183 4.52 -20.87 4.07
CA ARG A 183 4.42 -20.44 2.67
C ARG A 183 5.74 -19.94 2.11
N VAL A 184 5.98 -20.14 0.82
CA VAL A 184 7.09 -19.55 0.09
C VAL A 184 6.55 -18.82 -1.14
N TYR A 185 6.90 -17.54 -1.29
CA TYR A 185 6.53 -16.71 -2.43
C TYR A 185 7.74 -16.43 -3.30
N GLY A 186 7.63 -16.71 -4.60
CA GLY A 186 8.69 -16.44 -5.58
C GLY A 186 8.32 -15.38 -6.60
N SER A 187 9.34 -14.67 -7.10
CA SER A 187 9.20 -13.73 -8.23
C SER A 187 10.09 -14.13 -9.40
N PHE A 188 9.78 -13.61 -10.58
CA PHE A 188 10.71 -13.65 -11.71
C PHE A 188 11.74 -12.55 -11.55
N LYS A 189 13.00 -12.84 -11.90
CA LYS A 189 14.12 -11.90 -11.82
C LYS A 189 13.89 -10.67 -12.69
N ASP A 190 13.37 -10.87 -13.90
CA ASP A 190 13.15 -9.81 -14.86
C ASP A 190 12.14 -10.25 -15.95
N SER A 191 12.43 -9.96 -17.22
CA SER A 191 11.66 -10.46 -18.37
C SER A 191 12.03 -11.89 -18.78
N THR A 192 13.18 -12.38 -18.33
CA THR A 192 13.53 -13.81 -18.36
C THR A 192 12.56 -14.54 -17.44
N TRP A 193 12.15 -15.74 -17.86
CA TRP A 193 11.27 -16.59 -17.06
C TRP A 193 12.02 -17.24 -15.89
N ASN A 194 13.23 -16.76 -15.57
CA ASN A 194 14.03 -17.25 -14.46
C ASN A 194 13.48 -16.72 -13.13
N PHE A 195 13.45 -17.58 -12.13
CA PHE A 195 13.07 -17.20 -10.79
C PHE A 195 14.19 -16.41 -10.10
N ASP A 196 13.79 -15.52 -9.23
CA ASP A 196 14.68 -14.69 -8.44
C ASP A 196 14.81 -15.25 -7.02
N ALA A 197 15.88 -15.98 -6.77
CA ALA A 197 16.16 -16.54 -5.45
C ALA A 197 16.37 -15.45 -4.39
N GLU A 198 16.84 -14.25 -4.77
CA GLU A 198 17.05 -13.14 -3.84
C GLU A 198 15.74 -12.42 -3.48
N ALA A 199 14.71 -12.54 -4.32
CA ALA A 199 13.38 -11.97 -4.09
C ALA A 199 12.37 -12.99 -3.51
N GLU A 200 12.83 -14.19 -3.16
CA GLU A 200 12.00 -15.21 -2.52
C GLU A 200 11.67 -14.81 -1.08
N ILE A 201 10.41 -15.01 -0.68
CA ILE A 201 9.94 -14.68 0.67
C ILE A 201 9.37 -15.94 1.31
N THR A 202 10.03 -16.39 2.37
CA THR A 202 9.56 -17.51 3.19
C THR A 202 8.79 -16.98 4.40
N LEU A 203 7.63 -17.58 4.62
CA LEU A 203 6.75 -17.38 5.75
C LEU A 203 6.72 -18.66 6.59
N SER A 204 7.30 -18.61 7.79
CA SER A 204 7.43 -19.74 8.71
C SER A 204 6.38 -19.70 9.82
N ASN A 205 5.98 -20.87 10.31
CA ASN A 205 5.05 -21.01 11.43
C ASN A 205 5.75 -21.63 12.63
N ALA A 206 5.46 -21.10 13.82
CA ALA A 206 5.72 -21.81 15.06
C ALA A 206 4.61 -22.83 15.33
N THR A 207 4.98 -24.06 15.67
CA THR A 207 4.04 -25.11 16.11
C THR A 207 3.73 -25.02 17.60
N ASP A 208 4.68 -24.50 18.38
CA ASP A 208 4.56 -24.35 19.83
C ASP A 208 4.39 -22.87 20.21
N PRO A 209 3.55 -22.56 21.19
CA PRO A 209 3.37 -21.19 21.67
C PRO A 209 4.62 -20.70 22.42
N LEU A 210 5.03 -19.46 22.18
CA LEU A 210 6.03 -18.74 22.97
C LEU A 210 5.61 -18.58 24.42
N VAL A 211 4.32 -18.30 24.63
CA VAL A 211 3.70 -18.10 25.94
C VAL A 211 2.35 -18.77 25.92
N SER A 212 2.08 -19.56 26.96
CA SER A 212 0.73 -20.05 27.25
C SER A 212 0.28 -19.43 28.58
N ASP A 213 -0.85 -18.73 28.54
CA ASP A 213 -1.57 -18.20 29.69
C ASP A 213 -3.00 -18.75 29.64
N GLY A 214 -3.75 -18.73 30.75
CA GLY A 214 -5.10 -19.31 30.79
C GLY A 214 -6.07 -18.67 29.79
N ASP A 215 -5.79 -17.43 29.39
CA ASP A 215 -6.63 -16.61 28.52
C ASP A 215 -6.11 -16.47 27.08
N PHE A 216 -4.88 -16.89 26.79
CA PHE A 216 -4.31 -16.76 25.45
C PHE A 216 -3.03 -17.58 25.26
N GLN A 217 -2.75 -17.88 23.99
CA GLN A 217 -1.49 -18.46 23.53
C GLN A 217 -0.83 -17.54 22.50
N LEU A 218 0.43 -17.18 22.74
CA LEU A 218 1.20 -16.33 21.83
C LEU A 218 2.06 -17.20 20.90
N PHE A 219 1.93 -17.05 19.59
CA PHE A 219 2.73 -17.74 18.58
C PHE A 219 3.62 -16.76 17.83
N ALA A 220 4.91 -17.08 17.72
CA ALA A 220 5.85 -16.32 16.88
C ALA A 220 5.67 -16.73 15.41
N MET A 221 5.39 -15.77 14.55
CA MET A 221 5.25 -16.00 13.12
C MET A 221 6.40 -15.35 12.36
N ASP A 222 6.84 -15.96 11.27
CA ASP A 222 7.68 -15.33 10.26
C ASP A 222 8.98 -14.70 10.80
N GLY A 223 9.58 -15.35 11.82
CA GLY A 223 10.81 -14.90 12.46
C GLY A 223 10.63 -13.81 13.52
N TYR A 224 9.43 -13.65 14.08
CA TYR A 224 9.23 -12.80 15.26
C TYR A 224 10.11 -13.27 16.43
N GLU A 225 10.91 -12.35 16.97
CA GLU A 225 11.79 -12.58 18.12
C GLU A 225 11.14 -12.02 19.40
N ALA A 226 11.04 -12.85 20.43
CA ALA A 226 10.43 -12.42 21.69
C ALA A 226 11.31 -11.38 22.41
N GLY A 227 10.68 -10.30 22.89
CA GLY A 227 11.36 -9.17 23.50
C GLY A 227 10.52 -8.39 24.52
N ALA A 228 10.89 -7.11 24.72
CA ALA A 228 10.19 -6.22 25.66
C ALA A 228 8.72 -5.97 25.24
N ASP A 229 8.46 -5.94 23.95
CA ASP A 229 7.14 -5.84 23.33
C ASP A 229 6.26 -7.07 23.64
N THR A 230 6.82 -8.28 23.70
CA THR A 230 6.09 -9.49 24.11
C THR A 230 5.63 -9.40 25.58
N THR A 231 6.46 -8.84 26.45
CA THR A 231 6.13 -8.65 27.87
C THR A 231 5.01 -7.63 28.04
N LEU A 232 5.14 -6.48 27.38
CA LEU A 232 4.12 -5.43 27.34
C LEU A 232 2.79 -5.99 26.80
N LEU A 233 2.83 -6.74 25.70
CA LEU A 233 1.64 -7.36 25.13
C LEU A 233 0.97 -8.33 26.11
N LYS A 234 1.74 -9.18 26.79
CA LYS A 234 1.21 -10.09 27.81
C LYS A 234 0.42 -9.33 28.88
N GLN A 235 1.01 -8.25 29.39
CA GLN A 235 0.37 -7.40 30.41
C GLN A 235 -0.89 -6.72 29.87
N THR A 236 -0.85 -6.22 28.64
CA THR A 236 -2.00 -5.60 27.98
C THR A 236 -3.14 -6.59 27.77
N LEU A 237 -2.87 -7.79 27.24
CA LEU A 237 -3.90 -8.82 27.03
C LEU A 237 -4.55 -9.23 28.35
N ALA A 238 -3.75 -9.50 29.39
CA ALA A 238 -4.26 -9.82 30.71
C ALA A 238 -5.10 -8.68 31.32
N TYR A 239 -4.64 -7.43 31.16
CA TYR A 239 -5.38 -6.25 31.60
C TYR A 239 -6.73 -6.13 30.88
N VAL A 240 -6.73 -6.18 29.54
CA VAL A 240 -7.95 -6.05 28.73
C VAL A 240 -8.94 -7.16 29.07
N ALA A 241 -8.49 -8.41 29.13
CA ALA A 241 -9.32 -9.54 29.54
C ALA A 241 -9.97 -9.32 30.91
N ALA A 242 -9.20 -8.82 31.89
CA ALA A 242 -9.72 -8.50 33.22
C ALA A 242 -10.73 -7.35 33.21
N GLN A 243 -10.52 -6.29 32.42
CA GLN A 243 -11.46 -5.17 32.32
C GLN A 243 -12.77 -5.57 31.63
N VAL A 244 -12.67 -6.38 30.57
CA VAL A 244 -13.84 -6.93 29.88
C VAL A 244 -14.65 -7.81 30.83
N ARG A 245 -14.00 -8.69 31.62
CA ARG A 245 -14.70 -9.48 32.66
C ARG A 245 -15.39 -8.63 33.72
N ARG A 246 -14.75 -7.54 34.15
CA ARG A 246 -15.38 -6.60 35.10
C ARG A 246 -16.59 -5.90 34.48
N THR A 247 -16.58 -5.69 33.16
CA THR A 247 -17.64 -4.98 32.45
C THR A 247 -18.82 -5.88 32.09
N PHE A 248 -18.57 -7.13 31.68
CA PHE A 248 -19.58 -8.03 31.13
C PHE A 248 -19.81 -9.33 31.93
N GLY A 249 -18.98 -9.62 32.95
CA GLY A 249 -19.08 -10.80 33.81
C GLY A 249 -17.88 -11.77 33.71
N SER A 250 -17.72 -12.65 34.70
CA SER A 250 -16.55 -13.53 34.83
C SER A 250 -16.49 -14.71 33.86
N GLU A 251 -17.58 -15.04 33.17
CA GLU A 251 -17.61 -16.13 32.16
C GLU A 251 -16.99 -15.73 30.81
N CYS A 252 -16.53 -14.48 30.69
CA CYS A 252 -15.77 -13.97 29.56
C CYS A 252 -14.37 -14.57 29.52
N GLY A 253 -14.09 -15.48 28.58
CA GLY A 253 -12.73 -15.98 28.37
C GLY A 253 -12.67 -17.29 27.60
N GLY A 254 -11.57 -17.46 26.88
CA GLY A 254 -11.23 -18.66 26.12
C GLY A 254 -9.75 -18.59 25.75
N ASN A 255 -9.17 -19.71 25.34
CA ASN A 255 -7.77 -19.81 24.95
C ASN A 255 -7.53 -19.15 23.58
N THR A 256 -7.50 -17.81 23.52
CA THR A 256 -7.34 -17.07 22.26
C THR A 256 -5.94 -17.29 21.69
N GLU A 257 -5.87 -17.71 20.43
CA GLU A 257 -4.62 -17.76 19.70
C GLU A 257 -4.24 -16.35 19.22
N VAL A 258 -3.05 -15.90 19.61
CA VAL A 258 -2.48 -14.61 19.21
C VAL A 258 -1.22 -14.87 18.39
N ARG A 259 -1.21 -14.42 17.14
CA ARG A 259 -0.10 -14.57 16.19
C ARG A 259 0.69 -13.28 16.10
N LEU A 260 1.96 -13.32 16.47
CA LEU A 260 2.86 -12.18 16.48
C LEU A 260 3.72 -12.15 15.23
N TYR A 261 3.70 -11.02 14.53
CA TYR A 261 4.46 -10.77 13.31
C TYR A 261 5.52 -9.70 13.55
N PRO A 262 6.72 -9.82 12.96
CA PRO A 262 7.79 -8.85 13.19
C PRO A 262 7.52 -7.49 12.55
N ASN A 263 6.71 -7.42 11.49
CA ASN A 263 6.43 -6.19 10.75
C ASN A 263 5.16 -6.28 9.89
N LEU A 264 4.76 -5.14 9.31
CA LEU A 264 3.57 -5.01 8.44
C LEU A 264 3.64 -5.88 7.18
N GLU A 265 4.84 -6.08 6.62
CA GLU A 265 5.03 -6.93 5.45
C GLU A 265 4.59 -8.36 5.75
N ARG A 266 5.03 -8.93 6.89
CA ARG A 266 4.71 -10.32 7.24
C ARG A 266 3.22 -10.53 7.50
N ILE A 267 2.59 -9.68 8.31
CA ILE A 267 1.13 -9.77 8.53
C ILE A 267 0.36 -9.54 7.22
N GLY A 268 0.82 -8.60 6.37
CA GLY A 268 0.23 -8.32 5.06
C GLY A 268 0.26 -9.52 4.13
N LEU A 269 1.39 -10.20 4.03
CA LEU A 269 1.55 -11.39 3.20
C LEU A 269 0.69 -12.57 3.67
N ARG A 270 0.39 -12.62 4.98
CA ARG A 270 -0.41 -13.68 5.61
C ARG A 270 -1.91 -13.46 5.46
N THR A 271 -2.34 -12.22 5.67
CA THR A 271 -3.75 -11.86 5.86
C THR A 271 -4.36 -11.11 4.69
N GLY A 272 -3.54 -10.61 3.76
CA GLY A 272 -3.99 -9.70 2.71
C GLY A 272 -4.30 -8.29 3.21
N SER A 273 -3.96 -7.95 4.46
CA SER A 273 -4.16 -6.65 5.09
C SER A 273 -2.91 -6.20 5.85
N MET A 274 -2.51 -4.93 5.68
CA MET A 274 -1.41 -4.33 6.44
C MET A 274 -1.86 -3.71 7.78
N GLN A 275 -3.13 -3.87 8.17
CA GLN A 275 -3.55 -3.40 9.49
C GLN A 275 -2.73 -4.10 10.58
N PRO A 276 -2.11 -3.36 11.52
CA PRO A 276 -1.16 -3.91 12.48
C PRO A 276 -1.83 -4.80 13.54
N ALA A 277 -3.16 -4.70 13.70
CA ALA A 277 -3.97 -5.61 14.49
C ALA A 277 -5.19 -6.06 13.70
N GLN A 278 -5.50 -7.37 13.74
CA GLN A 278 -6.60 -7.96 13.00
C GLN A 278 -7.17 -9.14 13.77
N TYR A 279 -8.47 -9.12 14.05
CA TYR A 279 -9.16 -10.28 14.57
C TYR A 279 -9.84 -11.07 13.43
N ASP A 280 -9.42 -12.34 13.26
CA ASP A 280 -10.09 -13.34 12.41
C ASP A 280 -11.14 -14.05 13.27
N GLU A 281 -12.37 -13.51 13.26
CA GLU A 281 -13.50 -14.04 14.03
C GLU A 281 -13.82 -15.50 13.69
N ALA A 282 -13.68 -15.88 12.41
CA ALA A 282 -14.04 -17.20 11.94
C ALA A 282 -13.11 -18.28 12.52
N ARG A 283 -11.84 -17.90 12.77
CA ARG A 283 -10.83 -18.79 13.35
C ARG A 283 -10.56 -18.54 14.83
N GLY A 284 -11.04 -17.42 15.39
CA GLY A 284 -10.74 -17.00 16.75
C GLY A 284 -9.27 -16.59 16.95
N ILE A 285 -8.63 -16.06 15.90
CA ILE A 285 -7.19 -15.73 15.90
C ILE A 285 -7.00 -14.21 15.89
N LEU A 286 -6.17 -13.71 16.79
CA LEU A 286 -5.74 -12.32 16.81
C LEU A 286 -4.34 -12.19 16.18
N HIS A 287 -4.24 -11.50 15.05
CA HIS A 287 -2.98 -11.20 14.39
C HIS A 287 -2.46 -9.84 14.83
N LEU A 288 -1.19 -9.75 15.26
CA LEU A 288 -0.60 -8.50 15.77
C LEU A 288 0.83 -8.28 15.27
N VAL A 289 1.13 -7.03 14.93
CA VAL A 289 2.50 -6.50 14.80
C VAL A 289 2.79 -5.68 16.05
N ALA A 290 3.14 -6.36 17.15
CA ALA A 290 3.34 -5.70 18.45
C ALA A 290 4.32 -4.50 18.41
N PRO A 291 5.47 -4.57 17.69
CA PRO A 291 6.39 -3.44 17.57
C PRO A 291 5.81 -2.17 16.89
N PHE A 292 4.64 -2.28 16.24
CA PHE A 292 3.98 -1.13 15.61
C PHE A 292 3.26 -0.24 16.62
N PHE A 293 3.04 -0.72 17.84
CA PHE A 293 2.32 0.00 18.88
C PHE A 293 3.27 0.52 19.96
N THR A 294 2.92 1.66 20.55
CA THR A 294 3.43 2.05 21.86
C THR A 294 2.59 1.38 22.94
N GLU A 295 3.04 1.37 24.19
CA GLU A 295 2.21 0.90 25.32
C GLU A 295 0.83 1.59 25.34
N GLN A 296 0.81 2.89 25.06
CA GLN A 296 -0.41 3.70 25.04
C GLN A 296 -1.34 3.34 23.89
N THR A 297 -0.82 3.08 22.69
CA THR A 297 -1.70 2.72 21.56
C THR A 297 -2.11 1.26 21.59
N LEU A 298 -1.27 0.37 22.12
CA LEU A 298 -1.56 -1.06 22.22
C LEU A 298 -2.73 -1.34 23.16
N ILE A 299 -2.76 -0.71 24.33
CA ILE A 299 -3.82 -0.95 25.34
C ILE A 299 -5.20 -0.50 24.86
N PHE A 300 -5.28 0.40 23.88
CA PHE A 300 -6.54 0.89 23.31
C PHE A 300 -6.82 0.35 21.89
N GLU A 301 -6.01 -0.58 21.40
CA GLU A 301 -6.19 -1.17 20.07
C GLU A 301 -7.52 -1.93 20.00
N PRO A 302 -8.51 -1.48 19.20
CA PRO A 302 -9.87 -2.01 19.23
C PRO A 302 -9.95 -3.52 18.99
N GLU A 303 -9.08 -4.08 18.14
CA GLU A 303 -9.13 -5.51 17.81
C GLU A 303 -8.71 -6.40 18.99
N ILE A 304 -7.83 -5.91 19.89
CA ILE A 304 -7.48 -6.60 21.14
C ILE A 304 -8.71 -6.67 22.05
N TRP A 305 -9.45 -5.58 22.20
CA TRP A 305 -10.67 -5.55 23.01
C TRP A 305 -11.77 -6.41 22.41
N ARG A 306 -11.93 -6.33 21.08
CA ARG A 306 -12.95 -7.04 20.32
C ARG A 306 -12.94 -8.54 20.61
N VAL A 307 -11.75 -9.16 20.51
CA VAL A 307 -11.50 -10.57 20.87
C VAL A 307 -12.18 -10.97 22.18
N TYR A 308 -11.95 -10.20 23.24
CA TYR A 308 -12.47 -10.54 24.56
C TYR A 308 -13.95 -10.18 24.70
N THR A 309 -14.39 -9.04 24.15
CA THR A 309 -15.79 -8.60 24.21
C THR A 309 -16.74 -9.53 23.46
N GLU A 310 -16.35 -10.02 22.27
CA GLU A 310 -17.16 -10.94 21.47
C GLU A 310 -17.16 -12.34 22.08
N GLY A 311 -16.03 -12.77 22.66
CA GLY A 311 -15.94 -14.03 23.40
C GLY A 311 -16.91 -14.12 24.58
N CYS A 312 -17.27 -12.98 25.21
CA CYS A 312 -18.28 -12.93 26.27
C CYS A 312 -19.69 -13.23 25.78
N LEU A 313 -20.06 -12.69 24.62
CA LEU A 313 -21.47 -12.55 24.24
C LEU A 313 -22.02 -13.77 23.49
N LYS A 314 -21.14 -14.69 23.04
CA LYS A 314 -21.48 -15.95 22.34
C LYS A 314 -22.52 -15.77 21.22
N GLN A 315 -22.54 -14.59 20.59
CA GLN A 315 -23.46 -14.21 19.52
C GLN A 315 -22.70 -13.49 18.41
N VAL A 316 -23.19 -13.59 17.18
CA VAL A 316 -22.61 -12.87 16.04
C VAL A 316 -23.03 -11.41 16.12
N LEU A 317 -22.06 -10.52 16.21
CA LEU A 317 -22.28 -9.07 16.22
C LEU A 317 -22.08 -8.49 14.82
N THR A 318 -22.80 -7.41 14.52
CA THR A 318 -22.42 -6.54 13.40
C THR A 318 -21.17 -5.74 13.75
N ALA A 319 -20.42 -5.29 12.76
CA ALA A 319 -19.22 -4.47 12.98
C ALA A 319 -19.49 -3.21 13.83
N ASP A 320 -20.67 -2.60 13.67
CA ASP A 320 -21.09 -1.43 14.45
C ASP A 320 -21.36 -1.82 15.91
N GLN A 321 -22.03 -2.95 16.14
CA GLN A 321 -22.27 -3.47 17.50
C GLN A 321 -20.95 -3.78 18.22
N SER A 322 -20.02 -4.48 17.55
CA SER A 322 -18.70 -4.79 18.10
C SER A 322 -17.93 -3.52 18.46
N ALA A 323 -17.89 -2.54 17.56
CA ALA A 323 -17.20 -1.28 17.80
C ALA A 323 -17.77 -0.50 19.00
N ALA A 324 -19.09 -0.50 19.20
CA ALA A 324 -19.70 0.16 20.35
C ALA A 324 -19.39 -0.54 21.67
N LEU A 325 -19.43 -1.87 21.69
CA LEU A 325 -19.15 -2.65 22.89
C LEU A 325 -17.68 -2.52 23.28
N VAL A 326 -16.77 -2.53 22.31
CA VAL A 326 -15.36 -2.20 22.53
C VAL A 326 -15.20 -0.81 23.12
N ALA A 327 -15.83 0.21 22.51
CA ALA A 327 -15.75 1.58 23.01
C ALA A 327 -16.31 1.70 24.45
N PHE A 328 -17.42 1.04 24.74
CA PHE A 328 -18.02 1.00 26.08
C PHE A 328 -17.07 0.35 27.11
N ALA A 329 -16.47 -0.79 26.75
CA ALA A 329 -15.52 -1.49 27.60
C ALA A 329 -14.27 -0.63 27.88
N GLN A 330 -13.76 0.03 26.85
CA GLN A 330 -12.63 0.96 26.95
C GLN A 330 -12.97 2.16 27.83
N GLU A 331 -14.16 2.75 27.69
CA GLU A 331 -14.61 3.88 28.51
C GLU A 331 -14.75 3.48 29.99
N LYS A 332 -15.36 2.32 30.27
CA LYS A 332 -15.50 1.78 31.65
C LYS A 332 -14.15 1.51 32.29
N ALA A 333 -13.18 1.02 31.52
CA ALA A 333 -11.81 0.86 31.99
C ALA A 333 -11.08 2.21 32.19
N GLY A 334 -11.30 3.18 31.30
CA GLY A 334 -10.66 4.50 31.30
C GLY A 334 -11.08 5.43 32.44
N LYS A 335 -12.27 5.22 33.05
CA LYS A 335 -12.69 5.94 34.27
C LYS A 335 -11.77 5.70 35.49
N ASN A 336 -10.85 4.74 35.41
CA ASN A 336 -9.90 4.41 36.47
C ASN A 336 -8.41 4.71 36.14
N SER A 337 -8.07 5.31 34.98
CA SER A 337 -6.67 5.58 34.63
C SER A 337 -6.43 7.02 34.14
N LEU A 338 -5.40 7.65 34.70
CA LEU A 338 -5.00 9.06 34.47
C LEU A 338 -4.32 9.31 33.10
N GLN A 339 -4.11 8.28 32.28
CA GLN A 339 -3.34 8.35 31.03
C GLN A 339 -4.20 8.54 29.77
N THR A 340 -5.50 8.69 29.97
CA THR A 340 -6.57 8.81 28.98
C THR A 340 -6.52 10.10 28.14
N SER A 341 -5.75 11.14 28.53
CA SER A 341 -5.99 12.49 27.99
C SER A 341 -5.61 12.70 26.53
N ILE A 342 -4.51 12.15 26.01
CA ILE A 342 -4.02 12.50 24.65
C ILE A 342 -4.80 11.77 23.56
N TYR A 343 -5.01 10.46 23.75
CA TYR A 343 -5.77 9.66 22.79
C TYR A 343 -7.26 10.04 22.82
N ASN A 344 -7.87 10.21 24.00
CA ASN A 344 -9.23 10.74 24.08
C ASN A 344 -9.31 12.16 23.53
N GLN A 345 -8.31 13.03 23.69
CA GLN A 345 -8.31 14.35 23.02
C GLN A 345 -8.36 14.24 21.50
N LEU A 346 -7.60 13.33 20.88
CA LEU A 346 -7.64 13.12 19.43
C LEU A 346 -8.96 12.45 19.00
N GLN A 347 -9.45 11.50 19.80
CA GLN A 347 -10.73 10.84 19.56
C GLN A 347 -11.92 11.80 19.68
N ASP A 348 -11.96 12.61 20.74
CA ASP A 348 -12.99 13.58 21.09
C ASP A 348 -12.98 14.76 20.12
N ARG A 349 -11.81 15.20 19.64
CA ARG A 349 -11.71 16.22 18.58
C ARG A 349 -12.23 15.72 17.25
N ALA A 350 -11.84 14.51 16.84
CA ALA A 350 -12.36 13.88 15.63
C ALA A 350 -13.87 13.58 15.74
N LEU A 351 -14.34 13.20 16.93
CA LEU A 351 -15.76 13.02 17.27
C LEU A 351 -16.54 14.33 17.19
N GLN A 352 -16.03 15.40 17.81
CA GLN A 352 -16.65 16.72 17.81
C GLN A 352 -16.78 17.25 16.38
N TYR A 353 -15.72 17.16 15.58
CA TYR A 353 -15.73 17.59 14.17
C TYR A 353 -16.71 16.79 13.32
N ALA A 354 -16.74 15.46 13.47
CA ALA A 354 -17.71 14.60 12.79
C ALA A 354 -19.16 15.01 13.13
N THR A 355 -19.42 15.44 14.36
CA THR A 355 -20.76 15.79 14.84
C THR A 355 -21.22 17.23 14.55
N THR A 356 -20.32 18.14 14.14
CA THR A 356 -20.66 19.58 14.02
C THR A 356 -21.00 20.08 12.62
N ASN A 357 -20.87 19.30 11.53
CA ASN A 357 -21.52 19.60 10.23
C ASN A 357 -21.38 18.51 9.15
N VAL A 358 -20.45 17.54 9.29
CA VAL A 358 -20.21 16.49 8.28
C VAL A 358 -21.22 15.33 8.36
N ALA A 359 -21.75 15.02 9.56
CA ALA A 359 -22.67 13.88 9.77
C ALA A 359 -24.11 14.04 9.23
N LYS A 360 -24.42 15.07 8.43
CA LYS A 360 -25.81 15.33 7.97
C LYS A 360 -26.21 14.64 6.66
N GLN A 361 -25.34 13.93 5.95
CA GLN A 361 -25.63 13.41 4.60
C GLN A 361 -25.33 11.89 4.45
N PRO A 362 -26.19 11.12 3.75
CA PRO A 362 -26.03 9.68 3.58
C PRO A 362 -25.00 9.32 2.50
N TYR A 363 -24.07 8.41 2.83
CA TYR A 363 -23.08 7.85 1.92
C TYR A 363 -23.62 6.61 1.17
N PRO A 364 -23.26 6.38 -0.11
CA PRO A 364 -23.68 5.20 -0.85
C PRO A 364 -23.06 3.91 -0.28
N GLN A 365 -23.92 2.91 -0.11
CA GLN A 365 -23.63 1.60 0.44
C GLN A 365 -22.65 0.81 -0.44
N ARG A 366 -21.39 0.69 -0.03
CA ARG A 366 -20.50 -0.46 -0.32
C ARG A 366 -19.38 -0.49 0.71
N ALA A 367 -19.22 -1.64 1.35
CA ALA A 367 -18.45 -1.89 2.56
C ALA A 367 -16.94 -1.64 2.40
N ASP A 368 -16.34 -0.97 3.38
CA ASP A 368 -15.02 -1.29 3.92
C ASP A 368 -14.78 -0.54 5.24
N HIS A 369 -14.51 -1.27 6.31
CA HIS A 369 -14.53 -0.76 7.68
C HIS A 369 -13.32 -1.25 8.48
N ARG A 370 -12.56 -0.28 9.03
CA ARG A 370 -12.02 -0.35 10.40
C ARG A 370 -11.64 1.04 10.96
N SER A 371 -11.15 1.98 10.13
CA SER A 371 -10.91 3.38 10.57
C SER A 371 -12.12 4.32 10.38
N THR A 372 -12.88 4.14 9.30
CA THR A 372 -14.10 4.91 8.95
C THR A 372 -15.28 4.64 9.89
N ASN A 373 -15.35 3.44 10.45
CA ASN A 373 -16.45 3.01 11.33
C ASN A 373 -16.31 3.54 12.76
N ALA A 374 -15.09 3.74 13.26
CA ALA A 374 -14.87 4.38 14.56
C ALA A 374 -15.38 5.84 14.57
N ILE A 375 -15.27 6.54 13.45
CA ILE A 375 -15.79 7.91 13.25
C ILE A 375 -17.33 7.91 13.04
N ARG A 376 -17.89 6.84 12.45
CA ARG A 376 -19.34 6.63 12.28
C ARG A 376 -20.04 6.23 13.59
N MET A 377 -19.38 5.47 14.45
CA MET A 377 -19.85 5.07 15.79
C MET A 377 -19.83 6.23 16.78
N ARG A 378 -18.85 7.11 16.63
CA ARG A 378 -18.81 8.45 17.21
C ARG A 378 -20.04 9.30 16.81
N ALA A 379 -20.53 9.17 15.58
CA ALA A 379 -21.74 9.86 15.12
C ALA A 379 -23.06 9.20 15.59
N LEU A 380 -23.12 7.87 15.77
CA LEU A 380 -24.27 7.14 16.32
C LEU A 380 -24.49 7.40 17.83
N ALA A 381 -23.42 7.69 18.57
CA ALA A 381 -23.51 8.04 19.99
C ALA A 381 -24.17 9.41 20.28
N ARG A 382 -24.47 10.23 19.25
CA ARG A 382 -24.92 11.62 19.45
C ARG A 382 -26.28 12.00 18.83
N VAL A 383 -26.84 11.26 17.88
CA VAL A 383 -28.09 11.68 17.20
C VAL A 383 -28.96 10.49 16.80
N ARG A 384 -30.14 10.36 17.42
CA ARG A 384 -31.48 10.21 16.80
C ARG A 384 -32.40 9.36 17.67
N GLY A 385 -33.26 10.02 18.44
CA GLY A 385 -34.50 9.44 18.95
C GLY A 385 -35.43 9.02 17.81
N THR A 386 -35.11 7.92 17.15
CA THR A 386 -35.96 7.19 16.19
C THR A 386 -35.75 5.69 16.42
N ASP A 387 -36.81 5.04 16.90
CA ASP A 387 -37.09 3.59 17.04
C ASP A 387 -35.92 2.60 16.99
N GLY A 388 -35.11 2.61 18.06
CA GLY A 388 -34.12 1.58 18.35
C GLY A 388 -34.56 0.67 19.50
N MET A 389 -35.61 -0.14 19.33
CA MET A 389 -35.95 -1.14 20.37
C MET A 389 -34.90 -2.26 20.47
N ALA A 390 -34.30 -2.70 19.35
CA ALA A 390 -33.38 -3.85 19.36
C ALA A 390 -32.00 -3.58 20.00
N TYR A 391 -31.49 -2.35 19.94
CA TYR A 391 -30.16 -2.01 20.47
C TYR A 391 -30.19 -1.76 21.99
N ALA A 392 -31.28 -1.18 22.48
CA ALA A 392 -31.50 -0.95 23.90
C ALA A 392 -31.72 -2.27 24.67
N ASP A 393 -32.33 -3.28 24.05
CA ASP A 393 -32.51 -4.60 24.65
C ASP A 393 -31.17 -5.36 24.78
N LEU A 394 -30.26 -5.21 23.81
CA LEU A 394 -28.90 -5.78 23.87
C LEU A 394 -28.04 -5.09 24.95
N LEU A 395 -28.14 -3.77 25.10
CA LEU A 395 -27.45 -3.06 26.18
C LEU A 395 -28.07 -3.34 27.56
N ARG A 396 -29.37 -3.69 27.62
CA ARG A 396 -30.07 -4.11 28.84
C ARG A 396 -29.80 -5.57 29.24
N SER A 397 -29.36 -6.43 28.31
CA SER A 397 -29.00 -7.81 28.62
C SER A 397 -27.58 -7.97 29.17
N VAL A 398 -26.77 -6.91 29.14
CA VAL A 398 -25.48 -6.84 29.85
C VAL A 398 -25.74 -6.62 31.35
N PRO A 399 -25.26 -7.48 32.26
CA PRO A 399 -25.55 -7.40 33.69
C PRO A 399 -25.25 -6.00 34.25
N ALA A 400 -26.30 -5.34 34.74
CA ALA A 400 -26.22 -4.00 35.28
C ALA A 400 -25.73 -4.05 36.74
N ASP A 401 -24.45 -3.74 36.96
CA ASP A 401 -24.14 -2.93 38.15
C ASP A 401 -24.52 -1.49 37.80
N GLU A 402 -25.59 -1.03 38.44
CA GLU A 402 -26.33 0.19 38.16
C GLU A 402 -25.44 1.43 38.07
N GLN A 403 -25.12 1.85 36.84
CA GLN A 403 -24.90 3.25 36.50
C GLN A 403 -25.21 3.45 35.02
N VAL A 404 -26.41 3.98 34.78
CA VAL A 404 -26.87 4.57 33.52
C VAL A 404 -25.74 5.42 32.91
N PHE A 405 -25.47 5.23 31.61
CA PHE A 405 -24.55 6.06 30.83
C PHE A 405 -24.77 7.55 31.14
N PRO A 406 -23.81 8.24 31.77
CA PRO A 406 -23.92 9.68 31.95
C PRO A 406 -23.68 10.35 30.60
N THR A 407 -24.72 10.92 30.01
CA THR A 407 -24.64 11.81 28.83
C THR A 407 -23.81 13.08 29.05
N GLN A 408 -23.23 13.26 30.25
CA GLN A 408 -22.37 14.37 30.65
C GLN A 408 -20.87 14.11 30.45
N LEU A 409 -20.46 12.98 29.86
CA LEU A 409 -19.05 12.62 29.64
C LEU A 409 -18.46 13.09 28.30
N ILE A 410 -19.20 13.91 27.56
CA ILE A 410 -18.63 14.68 26.48
C ILE A 410 -17.78 15.76 27.17
N PRO A 411 -16.46 15.82 26.98
CA PRO A 411 -15.69 16.97 27.43
C PRO A 411 -16.37 18.20 26.82
N GLU A 412 -16.68 19.20 27.65
CA GLU A 412 -17.09 20.46 27.06
C GLU A 412 -15.93 20.95 26.17
N ALA A 413 -16.20 21.74 25.13
CA ALA A 413 -15.13 22.23 24.25
C ALA A 413 -14.00 22.97 25.03
N SER A 414 -14.32 23.43 26.25
CA SER A 414 -13.44 24.01 27.26
C SER A 414 -12.47 23.02 27.94
N ASP A 415 -12.76 21.72 27.96
CA ASP A 415 -11.93 20.67 28.60
C ASP A 415 -10.81 20.15 27.69
N LEU A 416 -10.82 20.52 26.40
CA LEU A 416 -9.76 20.19 25.46
C LEU A 416 -8.56 21.10 25.73
N LYS A 417 -7.40 20.50 26.08
CA LYS A 417 -6.12 21.24 26.05
C LYS A 417 -5.99 21.89 24.67
N LYS A 418 -5.63 23.17 24.63
CA LYS A 418 -5.27 23.83 23.37
C LYS A 418 -4.12 23.06 22.72
N LEU A 419 -4.15 22.91 21.39
CA LEU A 419 -2.99 22.43 20.64
C LEU A 419 -1.76 23.26 21.04
N GLY A 420 -0.60 22.60 21.11
CA GLY A 420 0.66 23.31 21.25
C GLY A 420 0.84 24.29 20.09
N PRO A 421 1.67 25.34 20.26
CA PRO A 421 2.03 26.19 19.14
C PRO A 421 2.71 25.36 18.05
N THR A 422 2.57 25.80 16.80
CA THR A 422 3.33 25.22 15.69
C THR A 422 4.83 25.25 16.02
N PRO A 423 5.54 24.12 15.87
CA PRO A 423 6.99 24.11 16.06
C PRO A 423 7.69 25.15 15.18
N PRO A 424 8.89 25.62 15.55
CA PRO A 424 9.67 26.46 14.67
C PRO A 424 10.07 25.67 13.41
N LEU A 425 10.08 26.36 12.27
CA LEU A 425 10.53 25.78 11.01
C LEU A 425 12.02 25.42 11.08
N PRO A 426 12.42 24.29 10.48
CA PRO A 426 13.83 24.00 10.24
C PRO A 426 14.46 25.03 9.30
N ASN A 427 15.78 25.22 9.42
CA ASN A 427 16.50 26.19 8.61
C ASN A 427 16.50 25.80 7.12
N ILE A 428 16.87 24.54 6.81
CA ILE A 428 17.01 24.01 5.45
C ILE A 428 16.50 22.57 5.38
N LEU A 429 15.66 22.28 4.38
CA LEU A 429 15.15 20.95 4.07
C LEU A 429 15.67 20.47 2.70
N ALA A 430 16.74 19.68 2.74
CA ALA A 430 17.23 18.86 1.64
C ALA A 430 16.29 17.66 1.44
N GLY A 431 15.19 17.90 0.74
CA GLY A 431 14.04 17.01 0.67
C GLY A 431 14.03 16.07 -0.54
N MET A 432 13.37 14.94 -0.37
CA MET A 432 13.04 14.03 -1.47
C MET A 432 11.59 13.62 -1.39
N THR A 433 10.90 13.61 -2.53
CA THR A 433 9.55 13.05 -2.62
C THR A 433 9.64 11.55 -2.82
N PHE A 434 9.08 10.80 -1.88
CA PHE A 434 9.08 9.34 -1.84
C PHE A 434 7.79 8.82 -2.43
N ALA A 435 7.86 8.15 -3.58
CA ALA A 435 6.70 7.69 -4.33
C ALA A 435 6.45 6.19 -4.14
N HIS A 436 5.17 5.81 -4.05
CA HIS A 436 4.72 4.43 -3.92
C HIS A 436 4.86 3.66 -5.24
N GLU A 437 6.09 3.33 -5.62
CA GLU A 437 6.39 2.70 -6.91
C GLU A 437 6.33 1.16 -6.87
N GLY A 438 6.13 0.57 -5.68
CA GLY A 438 5.89 -0.86 -5.51
C GLY A 438 4.46 -1.15 -5.06
N TYR A 439 3.68 -1.85 -5.89
CA TYR A 439 2.29 -2.21 -5.56
C TYR A 439 2.13 -3.68 -5.11
N ARG A 440 3.19 -4.24 -4.53
CA ARG A 440 3.15 -5.50 -3.78
C ARG A 440 3.47 -5.21 -2.33
N ILE A 441 2.97 -6.05 -1.44
CA ILE A 441 3.14 -5.90 0.02
C ILE A 441 4.61 -5.65 0.43
N HIS A 442 5.55 -6.40 -0.15
CA HIS A 442 6.96 -6.32 0.23
C HIS A 442 7.76 -5.16 -0.40
N ASN A 443 7.22 -4.48 -1.42
CA ASN A 443 7.93 -3.39 -2.11
C ASN A 443 7.17 -2.05 -2.09
N GLY A 444 5.99 -2.02 -1.48
CA GLY A 444 5.22 -0.81 -1.19
C GLY A 444 5.63 -0.14 0.13
N TYR A 445 4.86 0.86 0.55
CA TYR A 445 5.20 1.73 1.69
C TYR A 445 5.23 1.03 3.05
N GLY A 446 4.61 -0.14 3.21
CA GLY A 446 4.69 -0.95 4.43
C GLY A 446 5.71 -2.10 4.35
N GLY A 447 6.41 -2.21 3.22
CA GLY A 447 7.36 -3.28 2.95
C GLY A 447 8.76 -3.00 3.50
N THR A 448 9.52 -4.06 3.77
CA THR A 448 10.89 -3.98 4.29
C THR A 448 11.87 -3.31 3.32
N LYS A 449 11.52 -3.21 2.04
CA LYS A 449 12.33 -2.52 1.01
C LYS A 449 12.39 -1.00 1.16
N VAL A 450 11.52 -0.41 1.99
CA VAL A 450 11.55 1.04 2.29
C VAL A 450 12.88 1.42 2.95
N GLY A 451 13.33 0.67 3.95
CA GLY A 451 14.57 0.96 4.70
C GLY A 451 15.79 1.12 3.79
N PRO A 452 16.15 0.12 2.98
CA PRO A 452 17.24 0.22 2.01
C PRO A 452 17.08 1.37 1.00
N SER A 453 15.83 1.68 0.59
CA SER A 453 15.57 2.82 -0.30
C SER A 453 15.90 4.15 0.39
N LEU A 454 15.47 4.34 1.65
CA LEU A 454 15.81 5.54 2.41
C LEU A 454 17.30 5.61 2.76
N ASP A 455 17.97 4.49 3.05
CA ASP A 455 19.41 4.47 3.29
C ASP A 455 20.21 4.93 2.07
N SER A 456 19.70 4.70 0.87
CA SER A 456 20.30 5.23 -0.35
C SER A 456 20.12 6.75 -0.48
N LEU A 457 19.01 7.32 0.00
CA LEU A 457 18.78 8.77 0.06
C LEU A 457 19.66 9.45 1.10
N ALA A 458 19.93 8.80 2.23
CA ALA A 458 20.84 9.31 3.25
C ALA A 458 22.24 9.60 2.69
N LYS A 459 22.70 8.79 1.72
CA LYS A 459 23.99 8.98 1.05
C LYS A 459 24.05 10.26 0.22
N LEU A 460 22.90 10.78 -0.24
CA LEU A 460 22.80 12.03 -0.98
C LEU A 460 22.75 13.27 -0.07
N GLY A 461 22.72 13.10 1.26
CA GLY A 461 22.56 14.21 2.20
C GLY A 461 21.10 14.64 2.41
N VAL A 462 20.12 13.78 2.08
CA VAL A 462 18.70 14.05 2.34
C VAL A 462 18.45 14.12 3.85
N ASN A 463 17.69 15.14 4.28
CA ASN A 463 17.25 15.32 5.68
C ASN A 463 15.73 15.50 5.81
N ALA A 464 14.99 15.42 4.70
CA ALA A 464 13.53 15.55 4.68
C ALA A 464 12.89 14.59 3.66
N LEU A 465 11.75 14.01 4.02
CA LEU A 465 11.02 13.07 3.16
C LEU A 465 9.56 13.51 3.00
N SER A 466 9.11 13.63 1.75
CA SER A 466 7.69 13.81 1.42
C SER A 466 7.06 12.48 1.04
N VAL A 467 6.13 11.96 1.85
CA VAL A 467 5.40 10.70 1.59
C VAL A 467 4.06 11.02 0.94
N VAL A 468 3.72 10.33 -0.16
CA VAL A 468 2.63 10.72 -1.06
C VAL A 468 1.59 9.60 -1.17
N PRO A 469 0.60 9.52 -0.27
CA PRO A 469 -0.51 8.60 -0.45
C PRO A 469 -1.51 9.15 -1.48
N TYR A 470 -1.76 8.39 -2.55
CA TYR A 470 -2.74 8.76 -3.57
C TYR A 470 -4.17 8.33 -3.21
N THR A 471 -5.13 9.17 -3.62
CA THR A 471 -6.53 8.79 -3.86
C THR A 471 -6.86 8.89 -5.35
N PHE A 472 -8.08 8.52 -5.73
CA PHE A 472 -8.50 8.52 -7.13
C PHE A 472 -9.83 9.23 -7.34
N GLN A 473 -9.87 10.14 -8.30
CA GLN A 473 -11.09 10.70 -8.88
C GLN A 473 -11.20 10.28 -10.35
N ARG A 474 -12.28 9.59 -10.71
CA ARG A 474 -12.42 9.03 -12.06
C ARG A 474 -12.57 10.10 -13.15
N HIS A 475 -13.33 11.15 -12.86
CA HIS A 475 -13.68 12.20 -13.81
C HIS A 475 -13.47 13.58 -13.19
N ALA A 476 -12.79 14.48 -13.89
CA ALA A 476 -12.50 15.84 -13.42
C ALA A 476 -13.77 16.66 -13.06
N GLU A 477 -14.88 16.44 -13.78
CA GLU A 477 -16.13 17.21 -13.65
C GLU A 477 -17.22 16.51 -12.82
N ARG A 478 -16.89 15.41 -12.12
CA ARG A 478 -17.85 14.68 -11.30
C ARG A 478 -17.36 14.57 -9.87
N THR A 479 -18.16 15.14 -8.96
CA THR A 479 -17.95 14.98 -7.52
C THR A 479 -18.22 13.55 -7.08
N ALA A 480 -17.29 12.99 -6.31
CA ALA A 480 -17.37 11.68 -5.69
C ALA A 480 -16.59 11.68 -4.38
N GLY A 481 -16.86 10.69 -3.52
CA GLY A 481 -16.05 10.47 -2.32
C GLY A 481 -14.62 10.03 -2.68
N PHE A 482 -13.64 10.52 -1.94
CA PHE A 482 -12.24 10.14 -2.09
C PHE A 482 -11.97 8.88 -1.26
N HIS A 483 -11.41 7.86 -1.92
CA HIS A 483 -11.10 6.59 -1.29
C HIS A 483 -9.80 6.65 -0.47
N ILE A 484 -9.80 6.01 0.70
CA ILE A 484 -8.60 5.72 1.51
C ILE A 484 -8.28 4.24 1.29
N SER A 485 -7.11 3.96 0.70
CA SER A 485 -6.70 2.61 0.35
C SER A 485 -6.71 1.68 1.57
N GLN A 486 -7.28 0.49 1.42
CA GLN A 486 -7.19 -0.61 2.40
C GLN A 486 -6.40 -1.81 1.85
N SER A 487 -5.95 -1.74 0.60
CA SER A 487 -5.19 -2.83 0.00
C SER A 487 -3.82 -2.96 0.68
N ALA A 488 -3.44 -4.17 1.04
CA ALA A 488 -2.13 -4.44 1.64
C ALA A 488 -0.95 -4.09 0.71
N GLY A 489 -1.16 -4.10 -0.61
CA GLY A 489 -0.16 -3.65 -1.58
C GLY A 489 -0.29 -2.17 -1.96
N GLY A 490 -1.20 -1.40 -1.34
CA GLY A 490 -1.44 0.00 -1.65
C GLY A 490 -1.05 0.95 -0.52
N GLU A 491 -1.31 2.24 -0.74
CA GLU A 491 -0.97 3.33 0.19
C GLU A 491 -1.96 3.44 1.35
N ASN A 492 -2.18 2.34 2.05
CA ASN A 492 -3.04 2.33 3.24
C ASN A 492 -2.38 3.08 4.42
N ASP A 493 -3.16 3.32 5.48
CA ASP A 493 -2.72 4.08 6.65
C ASP A 493 -1.46 3.47 7.29
N ALA A 494 -1.47 2.18 7.59
CA ALA A 494 -0.34 1.52 8.25
C ALA A 494 0.93 1.57 7.39
N ALA A 495 0.81 1.39 6.08
CA ALA A 495 1.91 1.51 5.13
C ALA A 495 2.48 2.94 5.08
N THR A 496 1.61 3.95 5.00
CA THR A 496 2.00 5.36 5.00
C THR A 496 2.72 5.73 6.29
N ILE A 497 2.17 5.33 7.44
CA ILE A 497 2.76 5.52 8.77
C ILE A 497 4.12 4.81 8.88
N HIS A 498 4.26 3.60 8.34
CA HIS A 498 5.55 2.90 8.32
C HIS A 498 6.63 3.74 7.62
N SER A 499 6.35 4.25 6.42
CA SER A 499 7.30 5.08 5.68
C SER A 499 7.64 6.39 6.40
N LEU A 500 6.65 7.04 7.03
CA LEU A 500 6.87 8.23 7.86
C LEU A 500 7.77 7.91 9.07
N ARG A 501 7.51 6.82 9.79
CA ARG A 501 8.30 6.40 10.95
C ARG A 501 9.73 5.99 10.56
N GLU A 502 9.92 5.38 9.39
CA GLU A 502 11.26 5.09 8.87
C GLU A 502 12.07 6.37 8.63
N ALA A 503 11.46 7.42 8.09
CA ALA A 503 12.11 8.73 7.94
C ALA A 503 12.43 9.35 9.31
N LYS A 504 11.49 9.32 10.26
CA LYS A 504 11.70 9.85 11.62
C LYS A 504 12.81 9.16 12.38
N ARG A 505 12.96 7.85 12.22
CA ARG A 505 14.06 7.09 12.84
C ARG A 505 15.44 7.52 12.34
N ARG A 506 15.51 8.20 11.19
CA ARG A 506 16.72 8.84 10.64
C ARG A 506 16.86 10.31 11.06
N GLY A 507 15.94 10.82 11.89
CA GLY A 507 15.91 12.22 12.32
C GLY A 507 15.46 13.18 11.22
N TRP A 508 14.79 12.69 10.19
CA TRP A 508 14.38 13.51 9.05
C TRP A 508 13.06 14.23 9.30
N TYR A 509 12.93 15.41 8.70
CA TYR A 509 11.66 16.11 8.59
C TYR A 509 10.69 15.30 7.73
N THR A 510 9.48 15.11 8.22
CA THR A 510 8.41 14.37 7.53
C THR A 510 7.34 15.29 6.99
N LEU A 511 7.12 15.23 5.67
CA LEU A 511 6.05 15.92 4.98
C LEU A 511 5.04 14.90 4.45
N LEU A 512 3.80 14.96 4.94
CA LEU A 512 2.71 14.16 4.38
C LEU A 512 2.05 14.94 3.25
N LYS A 513 2.04 14.39 2.04
CA LYS A 513 1.51 15.03 0.84
C LYS A 513 0.45 14.16 0.17
N PRO A 514 -0.78 14.07 0.71
CA PRO A 514 -1.87 13.34 0.07
C PRO A 514 -2.20 13.96 -1.29
N GLN A 515 -2.34 13.15 -2.32
CA GLN A 515 -2.60 13.62 -3.69
C GLN A 515 -3.80 12.92 -4.35
N ILE A 516 -4.43 13.61 -5.31
CA ILE A 516 -5.50 13.04 -6.14
C ILE A 516 -4.91 12.64 -7.49
N TRP A 517 -5.11 11.38 -7.89
CA TRP A 517 -4.94 10.97 -9.27
C TRP A 517 -6.27 11.14 -10.03
N VAL A 518 -6.26 11.74 -11.22
CA VAL A 518 -7.46 12.00 -12.03
C VAL A 518 -7.45 11.11 -13.28
N GLY A 519 -8.52 10.35 -13.50
CA GLY A 519 -8.54 9.29 -14.50
C GLY A 519 -8.55 9.77 -15.95
N ASP A 520 -9.20 10.91 -16.22
CA ASP A 520 -9.37 11.49 -17.55
C ASP A 520 -8.65 12.84 -17.71
N GLY A 521 -7.74 13.17 -16.81
CA GLY A 521 -7.05 14.45 -16.82
C GLY A 521 -5.95 14.54 -15.77
N TRP A 522 -5.72 15.76 -15.29
CA TRP A 522 -4.77 16.07 -14.23
C TRP A 522 -5.48 16.82 -13.10
N PRO A 523 -4.92 16.91 -11.88
CA PRO A 523 -5.60 17.52 -10.73
C PRO A 523 -6.17 18.92 -10.99
N GLY A 524 -5.44 19.77 -11.74
CA GLY A 524 -5.86 21.13 -12.03
C GLY A 524 -7.03 21.25 -13.01
N SER A 525 -7.40 20.16 -13.70
CA SER A 525 -8.60 20.12 -14.53
C SER A 525 -9.89 19.88 -13.74
N ILE A 526 -9.82 19.50 -12.46
CA ILE A 526 -11.00 19.29 -11.61
C ILE A 526 -11.83 20.57 -11.59
N ASN A 527 -13.06 20.48 -12.04
CA ASN A 527 -13.95 21.63 -12.19
C ASN A 527 -15.38 21.21 -11.93
N VAL A 528 -15.92 21.66 -10.81
CA VAL A 528 -17.32 21.46 -10.41
C VAL A 528 -18.25 22.36 -11.23
N LYS A 529 -19.51 21.95 -11.36
CA LYS A 529 -20.46 22.59 -12.29
C LYS A 529 -21.06 23.89 -11.75
N ASP A 530 -21.33 23.92 -10.46
CA ASP A 530 -21.98 25.02 -9.75
C ASP A 530 -21.58 25.02 -8.26
N ASN A 531 -22.14 25.95 -7.50
CA ASN A 531 -21.83 26.10 -6.06
C ASN A 531 -22.34 24.93 -5.20
N GLU A 532 -23.40 24.22 -5.59
CA GLU A 532 -23.89 23.06 -4.85
C GLU A 532 -22.92 21.88 -5.01
N ASP A 533 -22.48 21.63 -6.25
CA ASP A 533 -21.46 20.65 -6.57
C ASP A 533 -20.11 21.01 -5.92
N ALA A 534 -19.75 22.30 -5.87
CA ALA A 534 -18.59 22.79 -5.14
C ALA A 534 -18.65 22.47 -3.65
N ASN A 535 -19.79 22.74 -3.00
CA ASN A 535 -19.98 22.42 -1.59
C ASN A 535 -19.83 20.91 -1.35
N GLN A 536 -20.46 20.08 -2.18
CA GLN A 536 -20.33 18.62 -2.08
C GLN A 536 -18.88 18.15 -2.29
N TRP A 537 -18.16 18.77 -3.22
CA TRP A 537 -16.75 18.47 -3.45
C TRP A 537 -15.89 18.82 -2.24
N PHE A 538 -16.06 20.01 -1.66
CA PHE A 538 -15.33 20.42 -0.46
C PHE A 538 -15.72 19.61 0.78
N GLU A 539 -16.95 19.09 0.88
CA GLU A 539 -17.34 18.15 1.92
C GLU A 539 -16.58 16.82 1.79
N ASN A 540 -16.56 16.24 0.58
CA ASN A 540 -15.83 15.00 0.31
C ASN A 540 -14.32 15.17 0.49
N TYR A 541 -13.77 16.28 -0.02
CA TYR A 541 -12.35 16.60 0.07
C TYR A 541 -11.96 16.88 1.52
N GLY A 542 -12.77 17.68 2.23
CA GLY A 542 -12.60 18.00 3.63
C GLY A 542 -12.57 16.76 4.51
N TYR A 543 -13.47 15.80 4.27
CA TYR A 543 -13.45 14.50 4.95
C TYR A 543 -12.12 13.77 4.73
N TRP A 544 -11.67 13.70 3.48
CA TRP A 544 -10.47 12.96 3.10
C TRP A 544 -9.18 13.60 3.60
N ILE A 545 -9.02 14.92 3.50
CA ILE A 545 -7.81 15.59 3.99
C ILE A 545 -7.77 15.63 5.52
N MET A 546 -8.93 15.68 6.18
CA MET A 546 -9.02 15.62 7.65
C MET A 546 -8.55 14.28 8.20
N HIS A 547 -8.79 13.17 7.49
CA HIS A 547 -8.22 11.87 7.83
C HIS A 547 -6.69 11.94 7.92
N TYR A 548 -6.03 12.54 6.93
CA TYR A 548 -4.58 12.71 6.94
C TYR A 548 -4.10 13.76 7.94
N ALA A 549 -4.87 14.81 8.24
CA ALA A 549 -4.54 15.75 9.31
C ALA A 549 -4.52 15.09 10.68
N LEU A 550 -5.51 14.22 10.97
CA LEU A 550 -5.56 13.44 12.20
C LEU A 550 -4.43 12.42 12.28
N MET A 551 -4.12 11.74 11.16
CA MET A 551 -2.95 10.86 11.06
C MET A 551 -1.65 11.64 11.32
N ALA A 552 -1.50 12.82 10.71
CA ALA A 552 -0.34 13.67 10.87
C ALA A 552 -0.15 14.10 12.32
N GLU A 553 -1.21 14.49 13.03
CA GLU A 553 -1.13 14.81 14.46
C GLU A 553 -0.78 13.57 15.31
N ALA A 554 -1.48 12.45 15.09
CA ALA A 554 -1.28 11.22 15.88
C ALA A 554 0.15 10.66 15.72
N GLU A 555 0.70 10.75 14.52
CA GLU A 555 2.06 10.33 14.21
C GLU A 555 3.08 11.46 14.37
N GLN A 556 2.66 12.65 14.80
CA GLN A 556 3.50 13.85 14.98
C GLN A 556 4.24 14.29 13.70
N VAL A 557 3.69 14.05 12.51
CA VAL A 557 4.30 14.44 11.23
C VAL A 557 4.57 15.94 11.20
N ASP A 558 5.75 16.33 10.73
CA ASP A 558 6.25 17.71 10.87
C ASP A 558 5.51 18.71 9.97
N GLY A 559 5.08 18.27 8.77
CA GLY A 559 4.24 19.08 7.88
C GLY A 559 3.18 18.29 7.12
N LEU A 560 2.11 18.99 6.72
CA LEU A 560 1.02 18.49 5.89
C LEU A 560 0.82 19.42 4.68
N VAL A 561 0.83 18.83 3.48
CA VAL A 561 0.39 19.49 2.25
C VAL A 561 -1.11 19.28 2.10
N ILE A 562 -1.89 20.34 2.20
CA ILE A 562 -3.36 20.26 2.24
C ILE A 562 -4.02 20.13 0.86
N GLY A 563 -3.23 20.20 -0.22
CA GLY A 563 -3.67 20.07 -1.60
C GLY A 563 -2.52 20.24 -2.59
N THR A 564 -2.67 19.69 -3.79
CA THR A 564 -1.62 19.68 -4.82
C THR A 564 -2.24 19.95 -6.19
N GLU A 565 -1.86 21.06 -6.81
CA GLU A 565 -2.17 21.43 -8.20
C GLU A 565 -3.66 21.52 -8.56
N LEU A 566 -4.52 21.89 -7.62
CA LEU A 566 -5.98 21.99 -7.79
C LEU A 566 -6.42 23.35 -8.36
N VAL A 567 -5.77 23.80 -9.43
CA VAL A 567 -5.85 25.17 -10.00
C VAL A 567 -7.25 25.78 -10.02
N ARG A 568 -8.23 25.11 -10.61
CA ARG A 568 -9.61 25.65 -10.72
C ARG A 568 -10.32 25.70 -9.38
N MET A 569 -10.04 24.75 -8.49
CA MET A 569 -10.65 24.69 -7.16
C MET A 569 -10.03 25.71 -6.19
N THR A 570 -8.74 26.05 -6.34
CA THR A 570 -8.08 27.08 -5.53
C THR A 570 -8.44 28.49 -5.97
N LEU A 571 -8.38 28.77 -7.27
CA LEU A 571 -8.67 30.10 -7.81
C LEU A 571 -10.19 30.42 -7.78
N GLY A 572 -11.04 29.41 -7.99
CA GLY A 572 -12.50 29.57 -7.98
C GLY A 572 -13.14 29.66 -6.60
N TYR A 573 -12.54 29.03 -5.57
CA TYR A 573 -13.17 28.88 -4.25
C TYR A 573 -12.22 29.18 -3.07
N PRO A 574 -11.53 30.34 -3.04
CA PRO A 574 -10.54 30.64 -2.01
C PRO A 574 -11.11 30.67 -0.59
N ASP A 575 -12.37 31.08 -0.40
CA ASP A 575 -13.00 31.12 0.93
C ASP A 575 -13.36 29.72 1.47
N ALA A 576 -13.57 28.74 0.60
CA ALA A 576 -13.72 27.35 1.02
C ALA A 576 -12.38 26.78 1.52
N TRP A 577 -11.27 27.12 0.86
CA TRP A 577 -9.93 26.77 1.30
C TRP A 577 -9.56 27.41 2.65
N ARG A 578 -9.84 28.70 2.85
CA ARG A 578 -9.60 29.36 4.16
C ARG A 578 -10.35 28.68 5.30
N ARG A 579 -11.61 28.30 5.07
CA ARG A 579 -12.40 27.54 6.05
C ARG A 579 -11.78 26.17 6.34
N LEU A 580 -11.38 25.44 5.29
CA LEU A 580 -10.72 24.15 5.43
C LEU A 580 -9.39 24.24 6.20
N ILE A 581 -8.56 25.25 5.93
CA ILE A 581 -7.32 25.52 6.67
C ILE A 581 -7.63 25.75 8.15
N ALA A 582 -8.61 26.61 8.44
CA ALA A 582 -9.03 26.88 9.82
C ALA A 582 -9.57 25.62 10.53
N ASP A 583 -10.23 24.72 9.80
CA ASP A 583 -10.70 23.44 10.34
C ASP A 583 -9.56 22.46 10.61
N ILE A 584 -8.59 22.33 9.70
CA ILE A 584 -7.39 21.49 9.89
C ILE A 584 -6.58 21.96 11.10
N ARG A 585 -6.42 23.27 11.29
CA ARG A 585 -5.71 23.85 12.44
C ARG A 585 -6.33 23.53 13.80
N LYS A 586 -7.59 23.10 13.85
CA LYS A 586 -8.24 22.66 15.11
C LYS A 586 -7.73 21.29 15.56
N VAL A 587 -7.16 20.49 14.65
CA VAL A 587 -6.75 19.12 14.94
C VAL A 587 -5.27 18.84 14.70
N TYR A 588 -4.58 19.69 13.94
CA TYR A 588 -3.17 19.49 13.58
C TYR A 588 -2.33 20.70 13.96
N SER A 589 -1.25 20.45 14.70
CA SER A 589 -0.32 21.47 15.19
C SER A 589 0.94 21.66 14.34
N GLY A 590 1.24 20.75 13.42
CA GLY A 590 2.44 20.87 12.57
C GLY A 590 2.29 21.91 11.45
N HIS A 591 3.29 21.96 10.56
CA HIS A 591 3.33 22.96 9.51
C HIS A 591 2.31 22.70 8.40
N LEU A 592 1.54 23.71 8.00
CA LEU A 592 0.63 23.64 6.86
C LEU A 592 1.20 24.35 5.63
N THR A 593 1.09 23.68 4.48
CA THR A 593 1.42 24.23 3.18
C THR A 593 0.43 23.73 2.12
N TYR A 594 0.48 24.34 0.94
CA TYR A 594 -0.25 23.94 -0.26
C TYR A 594 0.75 23.85 -1.41
N ALA A 595 0.71 22.77 -2.19
CA ALA A 595 1.62 22.55 -3.31
C ALA A 595 1.00 23.09 -4.61
N ALA A 596 1.19 24.39 -4.86
CA ALA A 596 0.62 25.04 -6.05
C ALA A 596 1.35 24.61 -7.32
N ASN A 597 0.58 24.38 -8.39
CA ASN A 597 1.12 24.26 -9.73
C ASN A 597 1.83 25.57 -10.11
N TRP A 598 2.94 25.45 -10.83
CA TRP A 598 3.63 26.59 -11.44
C TRP A 598 2.69 27.43 -12.34
N GLY A 599 3.05 28.69 -12.55
CA GLY A 599 2.26 29.63 -13.36
C GLY A 599 1.07 30.21 -12.60
N GLU A 600 -0.10 30.19 -13.24
CA GLU A 600 -1.30 30.93 -12.80
C GLU A 600 -1.69 30.66 -11.34
N GLU A 601 -1.70 29.39 -10.92
CA GLU A 601 -2.11 29.04 -9.56
C GLU A 601 -1.16 29.63 -8.52
N PHE A 602 0.14 29.36 -8.64
CA PHE A 602 1.14 29.87 -7.71
C PHE A 602 1.15 31.41 -7.63
N GLU A 603 1.05 32.07 -8.78
CA GLU A 603 1.16 33.52 -8.90
C GLU A 603 -0.08 34.28 -8.42
N GLN A 604 -1.26 33.64 -8.45
CA GLN A 604 -2.55 34.28 -8.13
C GLN A 604 -3.23 33.76 -6.85
N LEU A 605 -2.68 32.72 -6.20
CA LEU A 605 -3.28 32.15 -4.98
C LEU A 605 -3.35 33.19 -3.84
N THR A 606 -4.56 33.36 -3.27
CA THR A 606 -4.87 34.50 -2.37
C THR A 606 -4.84 34.16 -0.88
N PHE A 607 -4.56 32.91 -0.52
CA PHE A 607 -4.62 32.43 0.88
C PHE A 607 -3.26 31.94 1.41
N TRP A 608 -2.15 32.43 0.85
CA TRP A 608 -0.80 32.13 1.36
C TRP A 608 -0.60 32.59 2.81
N GLU A 609 -1.26 33.68 3.23
CA GLU A 609 -1.15 34.22 4.60
C GLU A 609 -1.72 33.27 5.67
N ASP A 610 -2.68 32.41 5.29
CA ASP A 610 -3.33 31.43 6.14
C ASP A 610 -2.48 30.14 6.34
N LEU A 611 -1.40 29.99 5.57
CA LEU A 611 -0.46 28.86 5.62
C LEU A 611 0.85 29.23 6.32
N ASP A 612 1.63 28.22 6.73
CA ASP A 612 2.96 28.47 7.33
C ASP A 612 4.02 28.69 6.26
N ILE A 613 3.87 28.01 5.11
CA ILE A 613 4.86 27.99 4.03
C ILE A 613 4.15 28.14 2.69
N ILE A 614 4.77 28.88 1.77
CA ILE A 614 4.42 28.87 0.35
C ILE A 614 5.00 27.61 -0.31
N GLY A 615 4.15 26.76 -0.85
CA GLY A 615 4.58 25.56 -1.57
C GLY A 615 4.45 25.70 -3.08
N LEU A 616 5.54 25.42 -3.79
CA LEU A 616 5.60 25.44 -5.25
C LEU A 616 5.97 24.06 -5.80
N ASN A 617 5.10 23.52 -6.66
CA ASN A 617 5.46 22.46 -7.59
C ASN A 617 6.07 23.10 -8.86
N SER A 618 7.40 23.22 -8.89
CA SER A 618 8.12 23.96 -9.93
C SER A 618 8.49 23.07 -11.12
N TYR A 619 7.81 23.32 -12.24
CA TYR A 619 8.12 22.78 -13.56
C TYR A 619 8.21 23.89 -14.62
N TYR A 620 8.64 25.10 -14.22
CA TYR A 620 8.95 26.20 -15.13
C TYR A 620 10.03 25.76 -16.14
N PRO A 621 9.84 25.98 -17.45
CA PRO A 621 10.88 25.74 -18.45
C PRO A 621 12.14 26.55 -18.16
N LEU A 622 13.31 25.98 -18.46
CA LEU A 622 14.59 26.71 -18.34
C LEU A 622 15.02 27.36 -19.66
N SER A 623 14.54 26.85 -20.79
CA SER A 623 14.81 27.39 -22.12
C SER A 623 13.82 26.80 -23.14
N ASP A 624 13.52 27.53 -24.21
CA ASP A 624 12.77 27.05 -25.36
C ASP A 624 13.67 26.51 -26.49
N GLN A 625 14.99 26.71 -26.38
CA GLN A 625 15.97 26.33 -27.39
C GLN A 625 16.21 24.82 -27.43
N ASP A 626 16.50 24.29 -28.62
CA ASP A 626 16.85 22.86 -28.80
C ASP A 626 18.21 22.50 -28.19
N LYS A 627 19.15 23.46 -28.17
CA LYS A 627 20.53 23.29 -27.71
C LYS A 627 21.00 24.52 -26.94
N PRO A 628 20.38 24.84 -25.79
CA PRO A 628 20.83 25.96 -24.98
C PRO A 628 22.22 25.66 -24.42
N SER A 629 22.99 26.72 -24.20
CA SER A 629 24.17 26.71 -23.34
C SER A 629 23.76 26.52 -21.87
N ASP A 630 24.71 26.13 -21.02
CA ASP A 630 24.45 26.00 -19.58
C ASP A 630 24.11 27.36 -18.94
N GLU A 631 24.65 28.47 -19.46
CA GLU A 631 24.32 29.81 -18.97
C GLU A 631 22.88 30.22 -19.32
N GLU A 632 22.37 29.83 -20.51
CA GLU A 632 20.97 30.06 -20.87
C GLU A 632 20.02 29.28 -19.95
N LEU A 633 20.34 28.01 -19.65
CA LEU A 633 19.56 27.22 -18.69
C LEU A 633 19.57 27.85 -17.29
N LEU A 634 20.74 28.33 -16.85
CA LEU A 634 20.88 29.01 -15.57
C LEU A 634 20.12 30.35 -15.53
N THR A 635 20.12 31.10 -16.62
CA THR A 635 19.35 32.34 -16.75
C THR A 635 17.86 32.07 -16.58
N GLY A 636 17.31 31.08 -17.30
CA GLY A 636 15.90 30.70 -17.11
C GLY A 636 15.59 30.23 -15.69
N ALA A 637 16.51 29.50 -15.04
CA ALA A 637 16.35 29.12 -13.64
C ALA A 637 16.30 30.33 -12.70
N ARG A 638 17.21 31.31 -12.88
CA ARG A 638 17.27 32.55 -12.08
C ARG A 638 16.00 33.39 -12.22
N GLU A 639 15.44 33.47 -13.43
CA GLU A 639 14.23 34.26 -13.69
C GLU A 639 13.06 33.82 -12.81
N TRP A 640 12.69 32.54 -12.86
CA TRP A 640 11.54 32.07 -12.09
C TRP A 640 11.86 31.98 -10.58
N VAL A 641 13.11 31.67 -10.18
CA VAL A 641 13.54 31.70 -8.78
C VAL A 641 13.39 33.10 -8.19
N THR A 642 13.74 34.14 -8.95
CA THR A 642 13.59 35.54 -8.55
C THR A 642 12.11 35.93 -8.42
N MET A 643 11.27 35.50 -9.36
CA MET A 643 9.82 35.70 -9.27
C MET A 643 9.23 35.06 -8.01
N ALA A 644 9.56 33.78 -7.77
CA ALA A 644 9.02 33.02 -6.63
C ALA A 644 9.45 33.60 -5.28
N THR A 645 10.71 34.01 -5.16
CA THR A 645 11.23 34.66 -3.93
C THR A 645 10.67 36.06 -3.72
N SER A 646 10.34 36.80 -4.80
CA SER A 646 9.62 38.08 -4.69
C SER A 646 8.21 37.90 -4.11
N LEU A 647 7.50 36.81 -4.47
CA LEU A 647 6.22 36.48 -3.85
C LEU A 647 6.38 36.15 -2.36
N ALA A 648 7.38 35.34 -2.01
CA ALA A 648 7.70 35.01 -0.62
C ALA A 648 7.99 36.24 0.23
N GLN A 649 8.77 37.19 -0.30
CA GLN A 649 9.06 38.47 0.36
C GLN A 649 7.81 39.32 0.59
N ARG A 650 6.89 39.39 -0.39
CA ARG A 650 5.64 40.17 -0.26
C ARG A 650 4.69 39.61 0.80
N THR A 651 4.64 38.29 0.94
CA THR A 651 3.76 37.60 1.90
C THR A 651 4.38 37.45 3.29
N GLY A 652 5.70 37.62 3.41
CA GLY A 652 6.45 37.37 4.64
C GLY A 652 6.50 35.89 5.04
N LYS A 653 6.21 34.97 4.10
CA LYS A 653 6.21 33.53 4.33
C LYS A 653 7.46 32.88 3.73
N PRO A 654 8.03 31.85 4.37
CA PRO A 654 9.06 31.02 3.75
C PRO A 654 8.50 30.29 2.54
N ILE A 655 9.38 29.92 1.60
CA ILE A 655 9.01 29.21 0.38
C ILE A 655 9.77 27.90 0.24
N TRP A 656 9.03 26.84 -0.09
CA TRP A 656 9.56 25.53 -0.43
C TRP A 656 9.22 25.18 -1.88
N LEU A 657 10.16 24.51 -2.55
CA LEU A 657 9.81 23.67 -3.68
C LEU A 657 9.21 22.38 -3.13
N THR A 658 7.88 22.30 -3.02
CA THR A 658 7.16 21.09 -2.58
C THR A 658 7.21 19.97 -3.61
N GLU A 659 7.64 20.30 -4.83
CA GLU A 659 8.03 19.38 -5.88
C GLU A 659 8.88 20.10 -6.91
N THR A 660 9.91 19.44 -7.43
CA THR A 660 10.59 19.86 -8.66
C THR A 660 11.37 18.69 -9.24
N GLY A 661 11.54 18.65 -10.55
CA GLY A 661 12.34 17.61 -11.18
C GLY A 661 12.34 17.69 -12.68
N TYR A 662 13.23 16.91 -13.27
CA TYR A 662 13.39 16.78 -14.72
C TYR A 662 13.46 15.30 -15.08
N ARG A 663 12.79 14.88 -16.15
CA ARG A 663 12.94 13.53 -16.71
C ARG A 663 14.31 13.38 -17.38
N SER A 664 14.87 12.18 -17.38
CA SER A 664 16.10 11.83 -18.12
C SER A 664 15.81 11.55 -19.59
N VAL A 665 15.38 12.61 -20.29
CA VAL A 665 15.10 12.61 -21.72
C VAL A 665 15.76 13.83 -22.37
N SER A 666 15.99 13.76 -23.68
CA SER A 666 16.51 14.90 -24.44
C SER A 666 15.62 16.13 -24.27
N GLN A 667 16.22 17.32 -24.12
CA GLN A 667 15.52 18.61 -24.02
C GLN A 667 14.51 18.67 -22.85
N ALA A 668 14.86 18.06 -21.71
CA ALA A 668 14.01 18.06 -20.51
C ALA A 668 13.63 19.48 -20.03
N TRP A 669 14.49 20.47 -20.27
CA TRP A 669 14.30 21.88 -19.90
C TRP A 669 13.11 22.57 -20.56
N LYS A 670 12.64 22.10 -21.72
CA LYS A 670 11.54 22.76 -22.45
C LYS A 670 10.18 22.57 -21.80
N ASN A 671 9.91 21.34 -21.35
CA ASN A 671 8.66 20.95 -20.72
C ASN A 671 8.96 19.97 -19.57
N PRO A 672 9.41 20.47 -18.41
CA PRO A 672 9.87 19.64 -17.30
C PRO A 672 8.80 18.67 -16.77
N HIS A 673 7.52 19.07 -16.80
CA HIS A 673 6.38 18.28 -16.36
C HIS A 673 5.93 17.21 -17.37
N ALA A 674 6.27 17.37 -18.66
CA ALA A 674 5.66 16.58 -19.72
C ALA A 674 6.08 15.10 -19.69
N GLU A 675 5.19 14.24 -20.17
CA GLU A 675 5.50 12.84 -20.46
C GLU A 675 6.67 12.70 -21.46
N THR A 676 7.25 11.50 -21.52
CA THR A 676 8.42 11.25 -22.39
C THR A 676 8.09 11.48 -23.87
N ASN A 677 6.88 11.07 -24.31
CA ASN A 677 6.37 11.24 -25.67
C ASN A 677 7.37 10.78 -26.76
N GLY A 678 8.13 9.72 -26.49
CA GLY A 678 9.12 9.17 -27.41
C GLY A 678 10.45 9.93 -27.48
N ARG A 679 10.66 10.95 -26.63
CA ARG A 679 11.95 11.62 -26.50
C ARG A 679 13.02 10.61 -26.05
N PRO A 680 14.20 10.57 -26.71
CA PRO A 680 15.30 9.67 -26.33
C PRO A 680 15.76 9.88 -24.89
N GLN A 681 16.23 8.81 -24.24
CA GLN A 681 16.88 8.91 -22.92
C GLN A 681 18.11 9.84 -22.98
N SER A 682 18.24 10.73 -21.99
CA SER A 682 19.42 11.57 -21.79
C SER A 682 19.62 11.87 -20.30
N ASP A 683 20.57 11.17 -19.68
CA ASP A 683 20.95 11.40 -18.28
C ASP A 683 21.71 12.73 -18.12
N GLU A 684 22.43 13.16 -19.17
CA GLU A 684 23.16 14.42 -19.19
C GLU A 684 22.21 15.62 -19.21
N ASP A 685 21.15 15.60 -20.02
CA ASP A 685 20.20 16.71 -20.06
C ASP A 685 19.48 16.89 -18.71
N GLN A 686 19.20 15.79 -18.01
CA GLN A 686 18.68 15.84 -16.64
C GLN A 686 19.69 16.49 -15.68
N ALA A 687 20.96 16.09 -15.75
CA ALA A 687 22.03 16.66 -14.91
C ALA A 687 22.24 18.15 -15.18
N ARG A 688 22.22 18.59 -16.44
CA ARG A 688 22.32 20.01 -16.82
C ARG A 688 21.18 20.85 -16.24
N CYS A 689 19.95 20.33 -16.25
CA CYS A 689 18.81 21.01 -15.62
C CYS A 689 19.00 21.13 -14.11
N TYR A 690 19.43 20.07 -13.42
CA TYR A 690 19.73 20.14 -11.98
C TYR A 690 20.89 21.08 -11.65
N ARG A 691 21.93 21.15 -12.48
CA ARG A 691 23.04 22.07 -12.29
C ARG A 691 22.58 23.53 -12.35
N ALA A 692 21.78 23.88 -13.36
CA ALA A 692 21.18 25.21 -13.49
C ALA A 692 20.27 25.55 -12.29
N LEU A 693 19.36 24.64 -11.94
CA LEU A 693 18.42 24.81 -10.82
C LEU A 693 19.16 25.00 -9.49
N THR A 694 20.04 24.08 -9.13
CA THR A 694 20.73 24.09 -7.83
C THR A 694 21.67 25.27 -7.70
N GLN A 695 22.25 25.75 -8.80
CA GLN A 695 23.02 26.99 -8.79
C GLN A 695 22.13 28.21 -8.54
N ALA A 696 21.00 28.35 -9.25
CA ALA A 696 20.06 29.45 -9.02
C ALA A 696 19.52 29.47 -7.58
N LEU A 697 19.24 28.30 -6.99
CA LEU A 697 18.81 28.18 -5.60
C LEU A 697 19.91 28.58 -4.60
N ARG A 698 21.18 28.23 -4.82
CA ARG A 698 22.28 28.69 -3.97
C ARG A 698 22.49 30.20 -4.03
N GLU A 699 22.29 30.79 -5.20
CA GLU A 699 22.39 32.23 -5.40
C GLU A 699 21.20 33.00 -4.77
N ASN A 700 20.12 32.29 -4.41
CA ASN A 700 18.93 32.89 -3.81
C ASN A 700 18.55 32.17 -2.49
N PRO A 701 19.00 32.68 -1.33
CA PRO A 701 18.78 32.03 -0.03
C PRO A 701 17.32 32.09 0.47
N GLY A 702 16.37 32.59 -0.33
CA GLY A 702 14.96 32.66 0.07
C GLY A 702 14.27 31.30 0.16
N PHE A 703 14.79 30.26 -0.50
CA PHE A 703 14.26 28.90 -0.37
C PHE A 703 14.81 28.20 0.86
N THR A 704 13.91 27.63 1.67
CA THR A 704 14.28 26.87 2.89
C THR A 704 13.95 25.38 2.80
N GLY A 705 13.40 24.94 1.67
CA GLY A 705 13.08 23.53 1.44
C GLY A 705 12.94 23.19 -0.03
N VAL A 706 13.51 22.05 -0.44
CA VAL A 706 13.51 21.56 -1.82
C VAL A 706 13.20 20.08 -1.81
N PHE A 707 12.05 19.67 -2.34
CA PHE A 707 11.62 18.27 -2.43
C PHE A 707 11.68 17.80 -3.88
N ILE A 708 12.68 16.98 -4.19
CA ILE A 708 12.88 16.48 -5.56
C ILE A 708 11.86 15.38 -5.89
N TRP A 709 11.23 15.50 -7.05
CA TRP A 709 10.45 14.43 -7.67
C TRP A 709 11.38 13.56 -8.52
N LYS A 710 11.62 12.29 -8.18
CA LYS A 710 11.15 11.55 -7.00
C LYS A 710 12.06 10.35 -6.73
N TRP A 711 11.84 9.68 -5.60
CA TRP A 711 12.52 8.44 -5.24
C TRP A 711 11.52 7.30 -4.98
N PRO A 712 11.79 6.07 -5.47
CA PRO A 712 10.85 4.95 -5.36
C PRO A 712 10.86 4.31 -3.96
N SER A 713 9.74 3.67 -3.60
CA SER A 713 9.59 2.90 -2.34
C SER A 713 10.55 1.70 -2.20
N TYR A 714 11.19 1.29 -3.30
CA TYR A 714 12.17 0.21 -3.32
C TYR A 714 13.26 0.45 -4.38
N LEU A 715 14.46 -0.10 -4.15
CA LEU A 715 15.57 -0.05 -5.11
C LEU A 715 15.37 -1.04 -6.27
N GLY A 716 15.87 -0.72 -7.46
CA GLY A 716 15.68 -1.52 -8.67
C GLY A 716 14.41 -1.17 -9.46
N TYR A 717 13.74 -0.08 -9.10
CA TYR A 717 12.69 0.51 -9.93
C TYR A 717 13.29 1.20 -11.17
N GLU A 718 12.91 0.74 -12.37
CA GLU A 718 13.48 1.22 -13.65
C GLU A 718 12.70 2.37 -14.31
N GLY A 719 11.87 3.12 -13.57
CA GLY A 719 11.28 4.36 -14.10
C GLY A 719 10.03 4.17 -14.98
N GLY A 720 9.42 2.98 -15.01
CA GLY A 720 8.11 2.77 -15.63
C GLY A 720 7.97 1.48 -16.44
N ARG A 721 7.00 1.47 -17.37
CA ARG A 721 6.57 0.29 -18.15
C ARG A 721 7.51 -0.12 -19.31
N GLY A 722 8.72 0.45 -19.40
CA GLY A 722 9.72 0.25 -20.44
C GLY A 722 11.13 0.07 -19.88
N ARG A 723 12.08 -0.40 -20.71
CA ARG A 723 13.48 -0.68 -20.34
C ARG A 723 14.39 0.57 -20.33
N GLU A 724 13.89 1.72 -20.76
CA GLU A 724 14.68 2.95 -20.82
C GLU A 724 14.43 3.76 -19.55
N ALA A 725 15.51 4.11 -18.85
CA ALA A 725 15.46 4.87 -17.61
C ALA A 725 15.18 6.35 -17.89
N THR A 726 14.02 6.67 -18.47
CA THR A 726 13.54 8.00 -18.91
C THR A 726 12.68 8.73 -17.87
N GLY A 727 12.48 8.11 -16.71
CA GLY A 727 11.71 8.68 -15.61
C GLY A 727 12.42 9.82 -14.87
N PHE A 728 11.73 10.38 -13.88
CA PHE A 728 12.24 11.46 -13.03
C PHE A 728 13.33 11.03 -12.04
N THR A 729 13.37 9.75 -11.66
CA THR A 729 14.29 9.26 -10.63
C THR A 729 15.75 9.55 -11.00
N PRO A 730 16.50 10.31 -10.17
CA PRO A 730 17.89 10.65 -10.46
C PRO A 730 18.87 9.53 -10.07
N GLY A 731 18.44 8.57 -9.24
CA GLY A 731 19.26 7.46 -8.75
C GLY A 731 19.93 6.66 -9.88
N GLY A 732 21.22 6.39 -9.73
CA GLY A 732 22.02 5.69 -10.74
C GLY A 732 22.45 6.55 -11.94
N LYS A 733 22.15 7.85 -11.95
CA LYS A 733 22.43 8.80 -13.05
C LYS A 733 23.31 9.96 -12.58
N SER A 734 23.89 10.70 -13.53
CA SER A 734 24.69 11.92 -13.27
C SER A 734 23.92 12.96 -12.44
N ALA A 735 22.60 13.05 -12.59
CA ALA A 735 21.75 13.94 -11.81
C ALA A 735 21.84 13.70 -10.29
N ALA A 736 22.02 12.46 -9.82
CA ALA A 736 22.18 12.19 -8.39
C ALA A 736 23.46 12.81 -7.82
N MET A 737 24.54 12.89 -8.62
CA MET A 737 25.80 13.52 -8.19
C MET A 737 25.65 15.03 -8.04
N GLU A 738 24.89 15.68 -8.94
CA GLU A 738 24.59 17.12 -8.85
C GLU A 738 23.75 17.42 -7.59
N LEU A 739 22.77 16.56 -7.28
CA LEU A 739 21.95 16.67 -6.07
C LEU A 739 22.76 16.43 -4.78
N GLU A 740 23.62 15.41 -4.77
CA GLU A 740 24.50 15.16 -3.61
C GLU A 740 25.41 16.36 -3.34
N LYS A 741 26.04 16.92 -4.39
CA LYS A 741 26.87 18.11 -4.27
C LYS A 741 26.04 19.29 -3.73
N PHE A 742 24.85 19.52 -4.28
CA PHE A 742 23.96 20.58 -3.83
C PHE A 742 23.61 20.43 -2.34
N TYR A 743 23.08 19.29 -1.92
CA TYR A 743 22.64 19.07 -0.54
C TYR A 743 23.76 19.17 0.47
N ARG A 744 24.95 18.63 0.18
CA ARG A 744 26.11 18.83 1.06
C ARG A 744 26.43 20.31 1.25
N THR A 745 26.53 21.06 0.16
CA THR A 745 26.85 22.51 0.22
C THR A 745 25.73 23.39 0.75
N TRP A 746 24.48 22.92 0.74
CA TRP A 746 23.32 23.71 1.15
C TRP A 746 22.99 23.51 2.63
N LEU A 747 23.48 22.41 3.22
CA LEU A 747 23.39 22.12 4.65
C LEU A 747 24.56 22.67 5.46
N ASP A 748 25.72 22.89 4.81
CA ASP A 748 26.89 23.60 5.36
C ASP A 748 26.62 25.12 5.44
#